data_AF-A0A7S8F6L2-F1
#
_entry.id   AF-A0A7S8F6L2-F1
#
_cell.length_a   1.000
_cell.length_b   1.000
_cell.length_c   1.000
_cell.angle_alpha   90.00
_cell.angle_beta   90.00
_cell.angle_gamma   90.00
#
_symmetry.space_group_name_H-M   'P 1'
#
loop_
_entity.id
_entity.type
_entity.pdbx_description
1 polymer ?
#
loop_
_entity_poly.entity_id
_entity_poly.type
_entity_poly.pdbx_seq_one_letter_code
_entity_poly.pdbx_strand_id
1 'polypeptide(L)'
;MGAMPFSDFFKSKRAGEASVGASPAGFDSSAKIAVVEEIETAGAYGFWKTDSQGRIAYLSGWIVAALGADFSHLDGRPFQQAFVPVEGEADGRSLGLKLGTRKSFSNLAVQGGGEAGSLVLQLSGRPLYDDSGSFLGFRGSAVDVTEEYRAEEEANRLAKFDSLTGLANRHRMEQRIDSTLHAFRSAKRAAALMMLDLDRFKQVNDTLGHAAGDQLLQQVAERLHGAIAGRGEIGRLGGDEFQVLIPDLDDRGELGEIAKKIIQIVSQPYSVEEGRCSIGCSVGIAVAPYDGVERDELTRAADLALYASKNGGRGQFRFYAADLEHEATLRKRMEEDLAEAIEAGHFTLEYQPVVSLADNRVVALEAQYCWADEERGRVEADTFLPIAEGSRLIVPIGEWGLRKACEDAVTWPESLVVAMHISPVQFDANGFVETVESVLEKTGLDPARLELRLPESVLLGDGSKVDKAMASLFKLGVRLTLDQFGSGLSSLSYLRRAPFNALRIGADFFEPVMGNDLGDMELVRAVVALAGAMGMETVASGVHALALMQELKRLGVNQVCGFVYSGALTADEVAEEIAKGEWRLAPTDTGTQRAGRRTVFRKIGVIHEDHYYDVTLRNLSRTGAMIQGLEDVPVGTMFVLDFGQGQLAVCTVRRTMDDTQGLEFEQELVDDGAGGLCTRHRVSPYELAAAGAPLQALPPGKYTLAQGLASGGSFAQFKLSSNAPKQQAA
;
A
#
# COMPACT_ATOMS: atom_id res chain seq x y z
N MET A 1 -6.63 -40.66 22.35
CA MET A 1 -6.11 -42.04 22.34
C MET A 1 -4.93 -42.06 21.38
N GLY A 2 -3.72 -42.27 21.90
CA GLY A 2 -2.48 -42.09 21.14
C GLY A 2 -2.29 -43.19 20.09
N ALA A 3 -2.13 -42.79 18.83
CA ALA A 3 -1.58 -43.64 17.80
C ALA A 3 -0.05 -43.66 17.96
N MET A 4 0.51 -44.85 18.16
CA MET A 4 1.96 -45.07 18.22
C MET A 4 2.56 -44.82 16.82
N PRO A 5 3.70 -44.12 16.70
CA PRO A 5 4.37 -43.95 15.41
C PRO A 5 4.99 -45.27 14.94
N PHE A 6 4.68 -45.69 13.70
CA PHE A 6 5.16 -46.92 13.04
C PHE A 6 6.69 -47.03 12.90
N SER A 7 7.43 -45.96 13.23
CA SER A 7 8.90 -45.88 13.19
C SER A 7 9.63 -46.96 14.00
N ASP A 8 8.96 -47.59 14.98
CA ASP A 8 9.58 -48.63 15.81
C ASP A 8 9.57 -50.05 15.20
N PHE A 9 8.85 -50.30 14.10
CA PHE A 9 8.87 -51.62 13.45
C PHE A 9 10.11 -51.85 12.56
N PHE A 10 10.74 -50.78 12.08
CA PHE A 10 11.88 -50.84 11.14
C PHE A 10 13.14 -50.15 11.66
N LYS A 11 13.48 -50.34 12.95
CA LYS A 11 14.84 -50.05 13.40
C LYS A 11 15.82 -50.95 12.66
N SER A 12 16.61 -50.32 11.78
CA SER A 12 17.78 -50.87 11.11
C SER A 12 18.65 -51.66 12.09
N LYS A 13 18.59 -53.00 12.02
CA LYS A 13 19.67 -53.83 12.55
C LYS A 13 20.88 -53.57 11.65
N ARG A 14 21.87 -52.86 12.18
CA ARG A 14 23.23 -52.82 11.65
C ARG A 14 23.63 -54.23 11.20
N ALA A 15 24.06 -54.35 9.95
CA ALA A 15 24.60 -55.57 9.38
C ALA A 15 25.91 -55.93 10.11
N GLY A 16 25.79 -56.58 11.27
CA GLY A 16 26.80 -57.50 11.77
C GLY A 16 26.53 -58.86 11.14
N GLU A 17 27.58 -59.48 10.62
CA GLU A 17 27.58 -60.83 10.06
C GLU A 17 26.76 -61.80 10.92
N ALA A 18 25.54 -62.07 10.49
CA ALA A 18 24.72 -63.15 11.03
C ALA A 18 24.57 -64.18 9.91
N SER A 19 25.42 -65.20 9.93
CA SER A 19 25.19 -66.45 9.21
C SER A 19 23.95 -67.12 9.80
N VAL A 20 22.77 -66.77 9.30
CA VAL A 20 21.53 -67.45 9.67
C VAL A 20 21.44 -68.74 8.86
N GLY A 21 22.10 -69.79 9.36
CA GLY A 21 21.87 -71.18 8.96
C GLY A 21 20.57 -71.71 9.56
N ALA A 22 19.43 -71.05 9.31
CA ALA A 22 18.12 -71.59 9.64
C ALA A 22 17.41 -71.92 8.32
N SER A 23 17.29 -73.21 8.01
CA SER A 23 16.39 -73.66 6.96
C SER A 23 14.97 -73.22 7.33
N PRO A 24 14.25 -72.48 6.49
CA PRO A 24 12.84 -72.18 6.74
C PRO A 24 12.08 -73.50 6.93
N ALA A 25 11.16 -73.54 7.89
CA ALA A 25 10.28 -74.69 8.10
C ALA A 25 9.68 -75.12 6.74
N GLY A 26 9.61 -76.43 6.46
CA GLY A 26 9.35 -77.02 5.14
C GLY A 26 8.25 -76.31 4.35
N PHE A 27 8.67 -75.37 3.51
CA PHE A 27 7.80 -74.56 2.67
C PHE A 27 8.26 -74.78 1.23
N ASP A 28 7.45 -75.49 0.46
CA ASP A 28 7.77 -75.82 -0.94
C ASP A 28 7.89 -74.55 -1.79
N SER A 29 8.74 -74.59 -2.81
CA SER A 29 9.03 -73.45 -3.69
C SER A 29 7.78 -72.98 -4.44
N SER A 30 6.88 -73.90 -4.81
CA SER A 30 5.59 -73.57 -5.42
C SER A 30 4.69 -72.74 -4.47
N ALA A 31 4.61 -73.14 -3.20
CA ALA A 31 3.89 -72.43 -2.17
C ALA A 31 4.51 -71.05 -1.85
N LYS A 32 5.84 -70.89 -1.95
CA LYS A 32 6.50 -69.58 -1.78
C LYS A 32 6.11 -68.61 -2.88
N ILE A 33 6.04 -69.08 -4.13
CA ILE A 33 5.65 -68.27 -5.28
C ILE A 33 4.19 -67.83 -5.13
N ALA A 34 3.29 -68.75 -4.76
CA ALA A 34 1.88 -68.44 -4.52
C ALA A 34 1.69 -67.33 -3.46
N VAL A 35 2.42 -67.38 -2.35
CA VAL A 35 2.38 -66.33 -1.32
C VAL A 35 2.89 -64.99 -1.84
N VAL A 36 3.94 -64.97 -2.67
CA VAL A 36 4.45 -63.73 -3.28
C VAL A 36 3.44 -63.16 -4.26
N GLU A 37 2.81 -64.00 -5.09
CA GLU A 37 1.75 -63.59 -6.02
C GLU A 37 0.51 -63.05 -5.29
N GLU A 38 0.11 -63.66 -4.17
CA GLU A 38 -0.97 -63.16 -3.31
C GLU A 38 -0.63 -61.79 -2.70
N ILE A 39 0.61 -61.60 -2.23
CA ILE A 39 1.09 -60.31 -1.71
C ILE A 39 1.09 -59.23 -2.80
N GLU A 40 1.53 -59.55 -4.01
CA GLU A 40 1.49 -58.60 -5.13
C GLU A 40 0.05 -58.29 -5.58
N THR A 41 -0.85 -59.28 -5.56
CA THR A 41 -2.27 -59.09 -5.91
C THR A 41 -2.99 -58.21 -4.90
N ALA A 42 -2.57 -58.23 -3.63
CA ALA A 42 -3.08 -57.33 -2.59
C ALA A 42 -2.69 -55.85 -2.82
N GLY A 43 -1.73 -55.56 -3.70
CA GLY A 43 -1.42 -54.20 -4.18
C GLY A 43 -0.62 -53.29 -3.25
N ALA A 44 -0.47 -53.62 -1.96
CA ALA A 44 0.27 -52.78 -0.99
C ALA A 44 1.80 -52.98 -1.04
N TYR A 45 2.25 -54.14 -1.51
CA TYR A 45 3.68 -54.49 -1.61
C TYR A 45 3.98 -54.97 -3.03
N GLY A 46 5.05 -54.45 -3.59
CA GLY A 46 5.56 -54.85 -4.90
C GLY A 46 7.04 -55.18 -4.86
N PHE A 47 7.49 -55.79 -5.93
CA PHE A 47 8.85 -56.20 -6.18
C PHE A 47 9.30 -55.65 -7.52
N TRP A 48 10.60 -55.40 -7.62
CA TRP A 48 11.21 -54.89 -8.83
C TRP A 48 12.58 -55.52 -9.03
N LYS A 49 13.00 -55.61 -10.29
CA LYS A 49 14.31 -56.12 -10.70
C LYS A 49 14.85 -55.30 -11.86
N THR A 50 16.16 -55.13 -11.86
CA THR A 50 16.90 -54.59 -13.02
C THR A 50 17.90 -55.61 -13.55
N ASP A 51 18.30 -55.43 -14.81
CA ASP A 51 19.45 -56.11 -15.39
C ASP A 51 20.78 -55.43 -14.98
N SER A 52 21.91 -55.96 -15.48
CA SER A 52 23.25 -55.43 -15.18
C SER A 52 23.51 -54.03 -15.75
N GLN A 53 22.66 -53.55 -16.67
CA GLN A 53 22.68 -52.19 -17.22
C GLN A 53 21.74 -51.23 -16.48
N GLY A 54 21.02 -51.70 -15.45
CA GLY A 54 20.06 -50.90 -14.70
C GLY A 54 18.72 -50.69 -15.41
N ARG A 55 18.40 -51.53 -16.39
CA ARG A 55 17.11 -51.52 -17.09
C ARG A 55 16.10 -52.40 -16.37
N ILE A 56 14.82 -52.03 -16.40
CA ILE A 56 13.73 -52.78 -15.76
C ILE A 56 13.63 -54.16 -16.40
N ALA A 57 13.82 -55.19 -15.57
CA ALA A 57 13.70 -56.60 -15.93
C ALA A 57 12.46 -57.25 -15.31
N TYR A 58 11.92 -56.65 -14.24
CA TYR A 58 10.66 -57.03 -13.63
C TYR A 58 10.12 -55.88 -12.78
N LEU A 59 8.79 -55.75 -12.75
CA LEU A 59 8.06 -54.84 -11.88
C LEU A 59 6.68 -55.44 -11.62
N SER A 60 6.19 -55.40 -10.37
CA SER A 60 4.87 -55.93 -10.04
C SER A 60 3.78 -55.32 -10.91
N GLY A 61 2.79 -56.14 -11.28
CA GLY A 61 1.72 -55.74 -12.19
C GLY A 61 0.90 -54.54 -11.71
N TRP A 62 0.67 -54.41 -10.41
CA TRP A 62 -0.06 -53.27 -9.84
C TRP A 62 0.71 -51.94 -10.00
N ILE A 63 2.03 -51.96 -9.91
CA ILE A 63 2.87 -50.77 -10.13
C ILE A 63 2.80 -50.36 -11.60
N VAL A 64 2.88 -51.33 -12.51
CA VAL A 64 2.73 -51.09 -13.95
C VAL A 64 1.36 -50.49 -14.27
N ALA A 65 0.30 -51.00 -13.65
CA ALA A 65 -1.06 -50.47 -13.81
C ALA A 65 -1.18 -49.03 -13.27
N ALA A 66 -0.56 -48.74 -12.12
CA ALA A 66 -0.61 -47.42 -11.49
C ALA A 66 0.21 -46.35 -12.25
N LEU A 67 1.25 -46.74 -12.99
CA LEU A 67 2.04 -45.81 -13.82
C LEU A 67 1.30 -45.33 -15.08
N GLY A 68 0.23 -46.01 -15.50
CA GLY A 68 -0.62 -45.60 -16.63
C GLY A 68 -0.12 -46.04 -18.01
N ALA A 69 -0.90 -45.69 -19.06
CA ALA A 69 -0.72 -46.20 -20.42
C ALA A 69 0.62 -45.84 -21.09
N ASP A 70 1.24 -44.73 -20.71
CA ASP A 70 2.56 -44.28 -21.21
C ASP A 70 3.72 -45.21 -20.81
N PHE A 71 3.46 -46.10 -19.86
CA PHE A 71 4.38 -47.09 -19.33
C PHE A 71 3.97 -48.54 -19.66
N SER A 72 3.13 -48.74 -20.67
CA SER A 72 2.74 -50.07 -21.19
C SER A 72 3.90 -50.90 -21.78
N HIS A 73 5.07 -50.29 -22.01
CA HIS A 73 6.31 -50.95 -22.46
C HIS A 73 7.51 -50.55 -21.56
N LEU A 74 7.47 -50.96 -20.28
CA LEU A 74 8.53 -50.71 -19.30
C LEU A 74 9.76 -51.63 -19.47
N ASP A 75 9.59 -52.79 -20.10
CA ASP A 75 10.67 -53.77 -20.27
C ASP A 75 11.86 -53.16 -21.02
N GLY A 76 13.03 -53.22 -20.39
CA GLY A 76 14.27 -52.69 -20.96
C GLY A 76 14.46 -51.17 -20.85
N ARG A 77 13.52 -50.40 -20.26
CA ARG A 77 13.74 -48.97 -19.96
C ARG A 77 14.68 -48.80 -18.76
N PRO A 78 15.56 -47.78 -18.74
CA PRO A 78 16.36 -47.46 -17.56
C PRO A 78 15.47 -47.16 -16.34
N PHE A 79 15.75 -47.81 -15.21
CA PHE A 79 14.93 -47.69 -13.99
C PHE A 79 14.77 -46.24 -13.50
N GLN A 80 15.83 -45.44 -13.69
CA GLN A 80 15.89 -44.02 -13.27
C GLN A 80 15.09 -43.07 -14.16
N GLN A 81 14.63 -43.52 -15.32
CA GLN A 81 13.73 -42.74 -16.19
C GLN A 81 12.26 -42.99 -15.84
N ALA A 82 11.94 -44.12 -15.23
CA ALA A 82 10.58 -44.44 -14.79
C ALA A 82 10.30 -43.91 -13.38
N PHE A 83 11.33 -43.80 -12.54
CA PHE A 83 11.21 -43.35 -11.17
C PHE A 83 12.27 -42.30 -10.85
N VAL A 84 11.80 -41.13 -10.40
CA VAL A 84 12.64 -40.02 -9.95
C VAL A 84 12.54 -39.88 -8.43
N PRO A 85 13.64 -39.59 -7.69
CA PRO A 85 13.54 -39.31 -6.27
C PRO A 85 12.61 -38.14 -6.00
N VAL A 86 11.84 -38.21 -4.92
CA VAL A 86 11.05 -37.07 -4.44
C VAL A 86 11.99 -35.97 -3.92
N GLU A 87 11.75 -34.70 -4.26
CA GLU A 87 12.57 -33.58 -3.80
C GLU A 87 12.40 -33.29 -2.30
N GLY A 88 13.48 -33.06 -1.56
CA GLY A 88 13.44 -32.53 -0.18
C GLY A 88 13.83 -33.49 0.96
N GLU A 89 14.00 -34.80 0.74
CA GLU A 89 14.52 -35.70 1.79
C GLU A 89 16.05 -35.57 1.96
N ALA A 90 16.49 -35.46 3.22
CA ALA A 90 17.86 -35.12 3.63
C ALA A 90 18.99 -36.10 3.20
N ASP A 91 18.68 -37.23 2.55
CA ASP A 91 19.67 -38.16 1.96
C ASP A 91 19.57 -38.19 0.42
N GLY A 92 19.42 -37.00 -0.19
CA GLY A 92 19.32 -36.69 -1.63
C GLY A 92 20.48 -37.14 -2.52
N ARG A 93 21.02 -38.35 -2.29
CA ARG A 93 21.80 -39.09 -3.29
C ARG A 93 20.82 -39.63 -4.31
N SER A 94 20.91 -39.11 -5.54
CA SER A 94 20.08 -39.55 -6.66
C SER A 94 20.02 -41.09 -6.73
N LEU A 95 18.84 -41.64 -7.02
CA LEU A 95 18.66 -43.07 -7.34
C LEU A 95 19.72 -43.54 -8.36
N GLY A 96 20.05 -42.65 -9.31
CA GLY A 96 21.27 -42.61 -10.12
C GLY A 96 22.54 -43.12 -9.44
N LEU A 97 22.99 -42.38 -8.44
CA LEU A 97 24.22 -42.63 -7.72
C LEU A 97 24.16 -43.94 -6.91
N LYS A 98 23.02 -44.26 -6.28
CA LYS A 98 22.89 -45.50 -5.48
C LYS A 98 22.96 -46.74 -6.39
N LEU A 99 22.33 -46.71 -7.55
CA LEU A 99 22.43 -47.76 -8.56
C LEU A 99 23.84 -47.83 -9.18
N GLY A 100 24.45 -46.69 -9.50
CA GLY A 100 25.80 -46.62 -10.07
C GLY A 100 26.91 -47.13 -9.13
N THR A 101 26.79 -46.85 -7.83
CA THR A 101 27.74 -47.32 -6.81
C THR A 101 27.52 -48.78 -6.38
N ARG A 102 26.49 -49.45 -6.91
CA ARG A 102 26.14 -50.85 -6.62
C ARG A 102 26.02 -51.15 -5.13
N LYS A 103 25.53 -50.17 -4.35
CA LYS A 103 25.29 -50.31 -2.91
C LYS A 103 23.83 -50.60 -2.62
N SER A 104 23.58 -51.40 -1.59
CA SER A 104 22.23 -51.60 -1.07
C SER A 104 21.67 -50.27 -0.53
N PHE A 105 20.37 -50.09 -0.68
CA PHE A 105 19.63 -48.95 -0.15
C PHE A 105 18.27 -49.40 0.37
N SER A 106 17.71 -48.62 1.27
CA SER A 106 16.41 -48.87 1.88
C SER A 106 15.65 -47.57 2.02
N ASN A 107 14.33 -47.66 1.99
CA ASN A 107 13.42 -46.56 2.31
C ASN A 107 13.59 -45.31 1.44
N LEU A 108 13.98 -45.47 0.16
CA LEU A 108 14.13 -44.34 -0.77
C LEU A 108 12.78 -44.01 -1.42
N ALA A 109 12.22 -42.85 -1.12
CA ALA A 109 11.01 -42.36 -1.77
C ALA A 109 11.29 -41.97 -3.23
N VAL A 110 10.47 -42.47 -4.16
CA VAL A 110 10.52 -42.13 -5.58
C VAL A 110 9.12 -41.91 -6.12
N GLN A 111 9.02 -41.07 -7.14
CA GLN A 111 7.79 -40.75 -7.85
C GLN A 111 7.86 -41.31 -9.28
N GLY A 112 6.75 -41.87 -9.77
CA GLY A 112 6.60 -42.33 -11.15
C GLY A 112 5.23 -41.97 -11.74
N GLY A 113 5.15 -41.82 -13.07
CA GLY A 113 3.93 -41.41 -13.79
C GLY A 113 3.96 -39.97 -14.33
N GLY A 114 2.96 -39.57 -15.12
CA GLY A 114 2.79 -38.20 -15.64
C GLY A 114 2.11 -37.23 -14.64
N GLU A 115 2.03 -35.94 -14.99
CA GLU A 115 1.68 -34.80 -14.11
C GLU A 115 0.33 -34.89 -13.36
N ALA A 116 -0.57 -35.81 -13.71
CA ALA A 116 -1.83 -36.02 -12.99
C ALA A 116 -1.87 -37.42 -12.34
N GLY A 117 -1.68 -37.47 -11.01
CA GLY A 117 -1.85 -38.71 -10.23
C GLY A 117 -0.60 -39.56 -10.04
N SER A 118 0.58 -38.95 -10.01
CA SER A 118 1.86 -39.64 -9.79
C SER A 118 1.84 -40.60 -8.60
N LEU A 119 2.31 -41.82 -8.84
CA LEU A 119 2.52 -42.87 -7.85
C LEU A 119 3.78 -42.55 -7.04
N VAL A 120 3.71 -42.64 -5.71
CA VAL A 120 4.87 -42.50 -4.83
C VAL A 120 5.19 -43.84 -4.19
N LEU A 121 6.40 -44.33 -4.42
CA LEU A 121 6.88 -45.61 -3.94
C LEU A 121 8.04 -45.43 -2.96
N GLN A 122 8.05 -46.21 -1.90
CA GLN A 122 9.22 -46.38 -1.05
C GLN A 122 10.02 -47.60 -1.49
N LEU A 123 11.20 -47.39 -2.07
CA LEU A 123 12.04 -48.45 -2.62
C LEU A 123 13.14 -48.91 -1.66
N SER A 124 13.33 -50.23 -1.62
CA SER A 124 14.49 -50.87 -1.03
C SER A 124 15.13 -51.81 -2.05
N GLY A 125 16.44 -51.72 -2.26
CA GLY A 125 17.15 -52.45 -3.31
C GLY A 125 18.48 -53.03 -2.84
N ARG A 126 18.84 -54.20 -3.36
CA ARG A 126 20.15 -54.84 -3.15
C ARG A 126 20.77 -55.29 -4.48
N PRO A 127 22.08 -55.11 -4.67
CA PRO A 127 22.78 -55.60 -5.85
C PRO A 127 22.83 -57.14 -5.85
N LEU A 128 22.78 -57.72 -7.04
CA LEU A 128 22.93 -59.15 -7.28
C LEU A 128 24.24 -59.42 -8.00
N TYR A 129 24.92 -60.49 -7.60
CA TYR A 129 26.14 -60.99 -8.22
C TYR A 129 26.00 -62.48 -8.49
N ASP A 130 26.63 -62.98 -9.54
CA ASP A 130 26.77 -64.42 -9.78
C ASP A 130 27.91 -65.02 -8.93
N ASP A 131 28.10 -66.34 -9.03
CA ASP A 131 29.15 -67.09 -8.32
C ASP A 131 30.57 -66.66 -8.72
N SER A 132 30.73 -65.95 -9.85
CA SER A 132 32.00 -65.38 -10.32
C SER A 132 32.26 -63.95 -9.82
N GLY A 133 31.30 -63.36 -9.09
CA GLY A 133 31.35 -61.97 -8.63
C GLY A 133 30.94 -60.94 -9.69
N SER A 134 30.39 -61.36 -10.83
CA SER A 134 29.91 -60.45 -11.88
C SER A 134 28.55 -59.87 -11.50
N PHE A 135 28.37 -58.57 -11.72
CA PHE A 135 27.14 -57.84 -11.37
C PHE A 135 25.98 -58.19 -12.31
N LEU A 136 24.87 -58.68 -11.74
CA LEU A 136 23.69 -59.13 -12.48
C LEU A 136 22.54 -58.10 -12.52
N GLY A 137 22.63 -57.02 -11.73
CA GLY A 137 21.57 -56.02 -11.57
C GLY A 137 21.13 -55.85 -10.12
N PHE A 138 19.97 -55.22 -9.91
CA PHE A 138 19.36 -55.07 -8.58
C PHE A 138 18.06 -55.87 -8.47
N ARG A 139 17.72 -56.27 -7.25
CA ARG A 139 16.35 -56.67 -6.88
C ARG A 139 15.92 -55.95 -5.61
N GLY A 140 14.63 -55.72 -5.48
CA GLY A 140 14.10 -54.96 -4.36
C GLY A 140 12.61 -55.08 -4.17
N SER A 141 12.14 -54.41 -3.13
CA SER A 141 10.73 -54.20 -2.83
C SER A 141 10.35 -52.74 -3.04
N ALA A 142 9.07 -52.53 -3.30
CA ALA A 142 8.40 -51.24 -3.40
C ALA A 142 7.15 -51.29 -2.52
N VAL A 143 6.89 -50.22 -1.77
CA VAL A 143 5.65 -50.05 -1.01
C VAL A 143 4.96 -48.82 -1.55
N ASP A 144 3.66 -48.92 -1.82
CA ASP A 144 2.86 -47.75 -2.16
C ASP A 144 2.71 -46.88 -0.91
N VAL A 145 3.18 -45.64 -1.00
CA VAL A 145 3.07 -44.63 0.07
C VAL A 145 2.38 -43.38 -0.45
N THR A 146 1.60 -43.51 -1.53
CA THR A 146 1.00 -42.37 -2.23
C THR A 146 0.01 -41.60 -1.37
N GLU A 147 -0.83 -42.31 -0.60
CA GLU A 147 -1.82 -41.66 0.28
C GLU A 147 -1.14 -40.98 1.47
N GLU A 148 -0.17 -41.64 2.09
CA GLU A 148 0.61 -41.09 3.21
C GLU A 148 1.41 -39.87 2.78
N TYR A 149 2.08 -39.96 1.62
CA TYR A 149 2.86 -38.86 1.08
C TYR A 149 1.97 -37.66 0.74
N ARG A 150 0.81 -37.88 0.10
CA ARG A 150 -0.17 -36.81 -0.18
C ARG A 150 -0.74 -36.21 1.10
N ALA A 151 -1.03 -37.02 2.10
CA ALA A 151 -1.51 -36.55 3.39
C ALA A 151 -0.45 -35.71 4.11
N GLU A 152 0.82 -36.11 4.03
CA GLU A 152 1.94 -35.37 4.59
C GLU A 152 2.24 -34.06 3.83
N GLU A 153 2.18 -34.07 2.49
CA GLU A 153 2.28 -32.85 1.68
C GLU A 153 1.14 -31.88 1.98
N GLU A 154 -0.09 -32.37 2.05
CA GLU A 154 -1.25 -31.54 2.35
C GLU A 154 -1.18 -31.02 3.79
N ALA A 155 -0.76 -31.83 4.76
CA ALA A 155 -0.52 -31.37 6.13
C ALA A 155 0.57 -30.30 6.18
N ASN A 156 1.68 -30.47 5.46
CA ASN A 156 2.74 -29.48 5.34
C ASN A 156 2.27 -28.20 4.64
N ARG A 157 1.38 -28.32 3.65
CA ARG A 157 0.77 -27.19 2.96
C ARG A 157 -0.16 -26.42 3.89
N LEU A 158 -1.10 -27.08 4.56
CA LEU A 158 -2.03 -26.46 5.52
C LEU A 158 -1.30 -25.85 6.72
N ALA A 159 -0.16 -26.40 7.13
CA ALA A 159 0.67 -25.82 8.16
C ALA A 159 1.30 -24.47 7.75
N LYS A 160 1.43 -24.20 6.45
CA LYS A 160 2.19 -23.06 5.91
C LYS A 160 1.36 -22.07 5.08
N PHE A 161 0.22 -22.48 4.55
CA PHE A 161 -0.57 -21.70 3.62
C PHE A 161 -2.03 -21.58 4.06
N ASP A 162 -2.67 -20.47 3.73
CA ASP A 162 -4.10 -20.26 3.88
C ASP A 162 -4.85 -21.10 2.84
N SER A 163 -5.83 -21.89 3.29
CA SER A 163 -6.53 -22.84 2.43
C SER A 163 -7.43 -22.17 1.38
N LEU A 164 -7.89 -20.94 1.67
CA LEU A 164 -8.79 -20.20 0.77
C LEU A 164 -8.02 -19.48 -0.33
N THR A 165 -6.97 -18.75 0.04
CA THR A 165 -6.24 -17.84 -0.86
C THR A 165 -4.94 -18.43 -1.41
N GLY A 166 -4.40 -19.49 -0.81
CA GLY A 166 -3.10 -20.06 -1.18
C GLY A 166 -1.90 -19.22 -0.73
N LEU A 167 -2.11 -18.08 -0.07
CA LEU A 167 -1.05 -17.23 0.48
C LEU A 167 -0.40 -17.85 1.71
N ALA A 168 0.71 -17.28 2.18
CA ALA A 168 1.29 -17.68 3.46
C ALA A 168 0.28 -17.48 4.59
N ASN A 169 0.14 -18.46 5.48
CA ASN A 169 -0.66 -18.28 6.69
C ASN A 169 0.13 -17.48 7.74
N ARG A 170 -0.54 -17.12 8.84
CA ARG A 170 0.08 -16.41 9.98
C ARG A 170 1.37 -17.07 10.47
N HIS A 171 1.39 -18.39 10.62
CA HIS A 171 2.55 -19.12 11.14
C HIS A 171 3.77 -19.00 10.21
N ARG A 172 3.58 -19.18 8.90
CA ARG A 172 4.65 -19.01 7.92
C ARG A 172 5.15 -17.57 7.85
N MET A 173 4.24 -16.59 7.92
CA MET A 173 4.63 -15.17 7.95
C MET A 173 5.50 -14.84 9.16
N GLU A 174 5.10 -15.28 10.37
CA GLU A 174 5.88 -15.07 11.59
C GLU A 174 7.30 -15.65 11.47
N GLN A 175 7.41 -16.91 11.01
CA GLN A 175 8.71 -17.55 10.76
C GLN A 175 9.55 -16.80 9.73
N ARG A 176 8.91 -16.27 8.67
CA ARG A 176 9.61 -15.54 7.61
C ARG A 176 10.11 -14.19 8.10
N ILE A 177 9.33 -13.49 8.92
CA ILE A 177 9.75 -12.23 9.55
C ILE A 177 10.94 -12.50 10.48
N ASP A 178 10.83 -13.45 11.41
CA ASP A 178 11.89 -13.76 12.37
C ASP A 178 13.20 -14.13 11.66
N SER A 179 13.14 -15.02 10.66
CA SER A 179 14.32 -15.43 9.89
C SER A 179 14.94 -14.28 9.09
N THR A 180 14.12 -13.39 8.51
CA THR A 180 14.59 -12.22 7.75
C THR A 180 15.26 -11.20 8.67
N LEU A 181 14.61 -10.84 9.79
CA LEU A 181 15.16 -9.89 10.76
C LEU A 181 16.47 -10.40 11.37
N HIS A 182 16.57 -11.69 11.68
CA HIS A 182 17.79 -12.29 12.20
C HIS A 182 18.94 -12.22 11.19
N ALA A 183 18.68 -12.58 9.92
CA ALA A 183 19.70 -12.51 8.86
C ALA A 183 20.15 -11.06 8.59
N PHE A 184 19.19 -10.12 8.59
CA PHE A 184 19.44 -8.73 8.22
C PHE A 184 20.09 -7.93 9.33
N ARG A 185 19.89 -8.30 10.60
CA ARG A 185 20.65 -7.73 11.72
C ARG A 185 22.15 -7.90 11.54
N SER A 186 22.59 -9.07 11.10
CA SER A 186 24.01 -9.34 10.86
C SER A 186 24.53 -8.61 9.62
N ALA A 187 23.70 -8.51 8.58
CA ALA A 187 24.04 -7.84 7.33
C ALA A 187 23.84 -6.31 7.35
N LYS A 188 23.31 -5.74 8.44
CA LYS A 188 22.90 -4.34 8.57
C LYS A 188 21.92 -3.88 7.47
N ARG A 189 20.98 -4.76 7.11
CA ARG A 189 19.94 -4.49 6.10
C ARG A 189 18.61 -4.19 6.75
N ALA A 190 17.73 -3.53 6.01
CA ALA A 190 16.39 -3.18 6.46
C ALA A 190 15.33 -4.15 5.92
N ALA A 191 14.16 -4.18 6.55
CA ALA A 191 13.00 -4.89 6.04
C ALA A 191 11.72 -4.11 6.38
N ALA A 192 10.83 -3.97 5.41
CA ALA A 192 9.54 -3.33 5.60
C ALA A 192 8.44 -4.36 5.80
N LEU A 193 7.55 -4.08 6.75
CA LEU A 193 6.34 -4.83 7.02
C LEU A 193 5.13 -3.94 6.73
N MET A 194 4.26 -4.39 5.84
CA MET A 194 2.98 -3.76 5.58
C MET A 194 1.85 -4.63 6.16
N MET A 195 0.97 -4.02 6.95
CA MET A 195 -0.27 -4.61 7.41
C MET A 195 -1.43 -4.00 6.62
N LEU A 196 -2.33 -4.84 6.11
CA LEU A 196 -3.41 -4.43 5.22
C LEU A 196 -4.75 -4.91 5.79
N ASP A 197 -5.78 -4.09 5.64
CA ASP A 197 -7.16 -4.42 5.96
C ASP A 197 -8.09 -4.01 4.83
N LEU A 198 -9.08 -4.86 4.53
CA LEU A 198 -10.05 -4.59 3.48
C LEU A 198 -11.22 -3.78 4.02
N ASP A 199 -11.27 -2.50 3.65
CA ASP A 199 -12.32 -1.60 4.11
C ASP A 199 -13.69 -2.03 3.57
N ARG A 200 -14.68 -2.08 4.47
CA ARG A 200 -16.07 -2.48 4.18
C ARG A 200 -16.24 -3.93 3.73
N PHE A 201 -15.25 -4.81 3.90
CA PHE A 201 -15.40 -6.24 3.57
C PHE A 201 -16.59 -6.90 4.29
N LYS A 202 -16.84 -6.55 5.55
CA LYS A 202 -18.01 -7.02 6.29
C LYS A 202 -19.34 -6.68 5.59
N GLN A 203 -19.47 -5.50 4.97
CA GLN A 203 -20.69 -5.13 4.24
C GLN A 203 -20.91 -6.02 3.01
N VAL A 204 -19.84 -6.47 2.37
CA VAL A 204 -19.93 -7.43 1.25
C VAL A 204 -20.49 -8.76 1.75
N ASN A 205 -19.97 -9.30 2.86
CA ASN A 205 -20.50 -10.53 3.46
C ASN A 205 -21.97 -10.38 3.87
N ASP A 206 -22.32 -9.26 4.50
CA ASP A 206 -23.68 -9.00 4.99
C ASP A 206 -24.69 -8.82 3.83
N THR A 207 -24.24 -8.34 2.66
CA THR A 207 -25.12 -8.02 1.51
C THR A 207 -25.18 -9.13 0.46
N LEU A 208 -24.03 -9.73 0.13
CA LEU A 208 -23.88 -10.72 -0.95
C LEU A 208 -23.62 -12.14 -0.44
N GLY A 209 -23.38 -12.31 0.86
CA GLY A 209 -23.13 -13.60 1.50
C GLY A 209 -21.65 -13.98 1.57
N HIS A 210 -21.35 -15.00 2.40
CA HIS A 210 -19.99 -15.45 2.65
C HIS A 210 -19.28 -16.06 1.43
N ALA A 211 -20.02 -16.72 0.52
CA ALA A 211 -19.43 -17.28 -0.69
C ALA A 211 -18.85 -16.19 -1.61
N ALA A 212 -19.58 -15.06 -1.75
CA ALA A 212 -19.09 -13.88 -2.45
C ALA A 212 -17.85 -13.27 -1.76
N GLY A 213 -17.85 -13.23 -0.43
CA GLY A 213 -16.69 -12.80 0.36
C GLY A 213 -15.45 -13.67 0.13
N ASP A 214 -15.63 -14.99 0.07
CA ASP A 214 -14.54 -15.94 -0.19
C ASP A 214 -13.96 -15.77 -1.61
N GLN A 215 -14.81 -15.59 -2.62
CA GLN A 215 -14.39 -15.28 -4.00
C GLN A 215 -13.64 -13.93 -4.06
N LEU A 216 -14.11 -12.93 -3.31
CA LEU A 216 -13.44 -11.63 -3.22
C LEU A 216 -12.04 -11.79 -2.62
N LEU A 217 -11.89 -12.53 -1.52
CA LEU A 217 -10.59 -12.75 -0.87
C LEU A 217 -9.58 -13.45 -1.80
N GLN A 218 -10.04 -14.40 -2.62
CA GLN A 218 -9.21 -15.04 -3.64
C GLN A 218 -8.73 -14.02 -4.70
N GLN A 219 -9.63 -13.18 -5.21
CA GLN A 219 -9.27 -12.13 -6.16
C GLN A 219 -8.33 -11.08 -5.55
N VAL A 220 -8.50 -10.74 -4.27
CA VAL A 220 -7.58 -9.85 -3.54
C VAL A 220 -6.18 -10.46 -3.49
N ALA A 221 -6.05 -11.75 -3.17
CA ALA A 221 -4.76 -12.42 -3.14
C ALA A 221 -4.04 -12.37 -4.51
N GLU A 222 -4.76 -12.63 -5.59
CA GLU A 222 -4.22 -12.52 -6.96
C GLU A 222 -3.77 -11.10 -7.29
N ARG A 223 -4.57 -10.10 -6.93
CA ARG A 223 -4.27 -8.68 -7.12
C ARG A 223 -3.04 -8.25 -6.34
N LEU A 224 -2.90 -8.69 -5.10
CA LEU A 224 -1.73 -8.41 -4.26
C LEU A 224 -0.45 -9.01 -4.87
N HIS A 225 -0.51 -10.23 -5.42
CA HIS A 225 0.64 -10.80 -6.14
C HIS A 225 1.10 -9.92 -7.32
N GLY A 226 0.16 -9.40 -8.12
CA GLY A 226 0.48 -8.47 -9.21
C GLY A 226 0.98 -7.11 -8.73
N ALA A 227 0.46 -6.60 -7.60
CA ALA A 227 0.89 -5.33 -7.02
C ALA A 227 2.34 -5.39 -6.54
N ILE A 228 2.69 -6.43 -5.77
CA ILE A 228 4.01 -6.65 -5.17
C ILE A 228 5.05 -7.13 -6.19
N ALA A 229 4.62 -7.80 -7.27
CA ALA A 229 5.49 -8.26 -8.36
C ALA A 229 6.71 -9.06 -7.90
N GLY A 230 6.53 -9.94 -6.90
CA GLY A 230 7.58 -10.82 -6.37
C GLY A 230 8.63 -10.15 -5.49
N ARG A 231 8.46 -8.87 -5.13
CA ARG A 231 9.40 -8.14 -4.25
C ARG A 231 9.39 -8.62 -2.79
N GLY A 232 8.37 -9.37 -2.38
CA GLY A 232 8.17 -9.76 -0.99
C GLY A 232 7.28 -10.98 -0.81
N GLU A 233 7.14 -11.41 0.44
CA GLU A 233 6.22 -12.48 0.84
C GLU A 233 4.85 -11.87 1.19
N ILE A 234 3.76 -12.50 0.75
CA ILE A 234 2.39 -12.08 1.02
C ILE A 234 1.70 -13.16 1.84
N GLY A 235 1.03 -12.77 2.91
CA GLY A 235 0.27 -13.67 3.76
C GLY A 235 -1.10 -13.13 4.12
N ARG A 236 -2.01 -14.06 4.45
CA ARG A 236 -3.32 -13.76 5.03
C ARG A 236 -3.33 -14.19 6.49
N LEU A 237 -3.57 -13.24 7.39
CA LEU A 237 -3.51 -13.48 8.83
C LEU A 237 -4.83 -14.02 9.40
N GLY A 238 -5.93 -13.79 8.70
CA GLY A 238 -7.28 -14.23 9.02
C GLY A 238 -8.31 -13.16 8.63
N GLY A 239 -9.55 -13.56 8.37
CA GLY A 239 -10.60 -12.61 7.98
C GLY A 239 -10.22 -11.81 6.72
N ASP A 240 -10.23 -10.49 6.85
CA ASP A 240 -9.84 -9.45 5.90
C ASP A 240 -8.42 -8.88 6.10
N GLU A 241 -7.63 -9.47 6.99
CA GLU A 241 -6.26 -9.01 7.28
C GLU A 241 -5.22 -9.69 6.40
N PHE A 242 -4.42 -8.88 5.71
CA PHE A 242 -3.29 -9.33 4.91
C PHE A 242 -1.99 -8.69 5.40
N GLN A 243 -0.87 -9.34 5.12
CA GLN A 243 0.45 -8.88 5.52
C GLN A 243 1.44 -9.05 4.37
N VAL A 244 2.31 -8.06 4.15
CA VAL A 244 3.38 -8.11 3.16
C VAL A 244 4.71 -7.83 3.83
N LEU A 245 5.69 -8.72 3.64
CA LEU A 245 7.07 -8.53 4.07
C LEU A 245 7.94 -8.23 2.85
N ILE A 246 8.56 -7.05 2.80
CA ILE A 246 9.47 -6.63 1.75
C ILE A 246 10.90 -6.58 2.32
N PRO A 247 11.77 -7.53 1.94
CA PRO A 247 13.17 -7.50 2.34
C PRO A 247 13.95 -6.39 1.62
N ASP A 248 14.90 -5.78 2.33
CA ASP A 248 15.92 -4.86 1.81
C ASP A 248 15.37 -3.58 1.20
N LEU A 249 14.34 -3.04 1.84
CA LEU A 249 13.73 -1.78 1.43
C LEU A 249 13.35 -0.95 2.66
N ASP A 250 13.93 0.25 2.76
CA ASP A 250 13.61 1.28 3.76
C ASP A 250 13.35 2.67 3.16
N ASP A 251 13.44 2.80 1.83
CA ASP A 251 13.05 4.00 1.11
C ASP A 251 11.54 4.23 1.24
N ARG A 252 11.16 5.24 2.03
CA ARG A 252 9.75 5.56 2.30
C ARG A 252 9.03 6.09 1.05
N GLY A 253 9.76 6.66 0.09
CA GLY A 253 9.19 7.02 -1.20
C GLY A 253 8.75 5.78 -1.98
N GLU A 254 9.65 4.80 -2.13
CA GLU A 254 9.33 3.55 -2.85
C GLU A 254 8.28 2.70 -2.12
N LEU A 255 8.35 2.61 -0.79
CA LEU A 255 7.35 1.93 0.02
C LEU A 255 5.97 2.60 -0.09
N GLY A 256 5.93 3.93 -0.12
CA GLY A 256 4.70 4.69 -0.33
C GLY A 256 4.07 4.42 -1.69
N GLU A 257 4.88 4.38 -2.75
CA GLU A 257 4.38 4.04 -4.11
C GLU A 257 3.87 2.59 -4.20
N ILE A 258 4.52 1.64 -3.54
CA ILE A 258 4.01 0.26 -3.43
C ILE A 258 2.66 0.26 -2.70
N ALA A 259 2.53 0.98 -1.59
CA ALA A 259 1.29 1.05 -0.83
C ALA A 259 0.15 1.71 -1.61
N LYS A 260 0.41 2.83 -2.31
CA LYS A 260 -0.57 3.48 -3.21
C LYS A 260 -1.03 2.51 -4.30
N LYS A 261 -0.09 1.79 -4.94
CA LYS A 261 -0.41 0.79 -5.96
C LYS A 261 -1.27 -0.34 -5.42
N ILE A 262 -0.97 -0.84 -4.22
CA ILE A 262 -1.80 -1.85 -3.53
C ILE A 262 -3.22 -1.32 -3.35
N ILE A 263 -3.36 -0.14 -2.76
CA ILE A 263 -4.67 0.48 -2.49
C ILE A 263 -5.45 0.64 -3.79
N GLN A 264 -4.84 1.23 -4.82
CA GLN A 264 -5.46 1.45 -6.13
C GLN A 264 -5.95 0.15 -6.78
N ILE A 265 -5.13 -0.92 -6.76
CA ILE A 265 -5.48 -2.20 -7.39
C ILE A 265 -6.55 -2.94 -6.57
N VAL A 266 -6.42 -2.98 -5.25
CA VAL A 266 -7.38 -3.65 -4.37
C VAL A 266 -8.72 -2.90 -4.37
N SER A 267 -8.72 -1.58 -4.57
CA SER A 267 -9.96 -0.80 -4.66
C SER A 267 -10.69 -0.88 -6.01
N GLN A 268 -10.14 -1.57 -7.01
CA GLN A 268 -10.87 -1.80 -8.26
C GLN A 268 -12.13 -2.66 -8.02
N PRO A 269 -13.22 -2.48 -8.79
CA PRO A 269 -14.43 -3.30 -8.64
C PRO A 269 -14.17 -4.80 -8.80
N TYR A 270 -14.89 -5.62 -8.03
CA TYR A 270 -14.87 -7.08 -8.09
C TYR A 270 -16.13 -7.59 -8.77
N SER A 271 -15.98 -8.64 -9.58
CA SER A 271 -17.11 -9.40 -10.11
C SER A 271 -17.16 -10.72 -9.36
N VAL A 272 -18.26 -10.93 -8.64
CA VAL A 272 -18.59 -12.18 -7.93
C VAL A 272 -19.86 -12.75 -8.55
N GLU A 273 -20.17 -14.02 -8.33
CA GLU A 273 -21.34 -14.66 -8.95
C GLU A 273 -22.65 -13.91 -8.64
N GLU A 274 -22.77 -13.36 -7.44
CA GLU A 274 -23.95 -12.65 -6.93
C GLU A 274 -24.04 -11.18 -7.36
N GLY A 275 -23.01 -10.62 -8.01
CA GLY A 275 -23.04 -9.24 -8.49
C GLY A 275 -21.67 -8.54 -8.57
N ARG A 276 -21.69 -7.21 -8.51
CA ARG A 276 -20.48 -6.38 -8.44
C ARG A 276 -20.38 -5.73 -7.07
N CYS A 277 -19.17 -5.70 -6.52
CA CYS A 277 -18.88 -4.99 -5.27
C CYS A 277 -17.55 -4.24 -5.36
N SER A 278 -17.36 -3.28 -4.48
CA SER A 278 -16.11 -2.55 -4.30
C SER A 278 -15.75 -2.50 -2.82
N ILE A 279 -14.47 -2.58 -2.54
CA ILE A 279 -13.90 -2.46 -1.19
C ILE A 279 -12.77 -1.43 -1.22
N GLY A 280 -12.45 -0.87 -0.06
CA GLY A 280 -11.22 -0.09 0.10
C GLY A 280 -10.08 -0.97 0.61
N CYS A 281 -8.89 -0.40 0.73
CA CYS A 281 -7.80 -1.00 1.46
C CYS A 281 -7.09 0.06 2.30
N SER A 282 -6.87 -0.25 3.56
CA SER A 282 -6.08 0.58 4.47
C SER A 282 -4.75 -0.13 4.74
N VAL A 283 -3.64 0.61 4.75
CA VAL A 283 -2.28 0.02 4.87
C VAL A 283 -1.47 0.70 5.97
N GLY A 284 -0.94 -0.07 6.91
CA GLY A 284 0.05 0.37 7.90
C GLY A 284 1.44 -0.13 7.57
N ILE A 285 2.47 0.72 7.61
CA ILE A 285 3.84 0.38 7.21
C ILE A 285 4.80 0.62 8.38
N ALA A 286 5.60 -0.38 8.72
CA ALA A 286 6.72 -0.25 9.65
C ALA A 286 7.99 -0.82 9.03
N VAL A 287 9.15 -0.25 9.37
CA VAL A 287 10.44 -0.60 8.78
C VAL A 287 11.44 -0.95 9.89
N ALA A 288 11.95 -2.17 9.87
CA ALA A 288 13.04 -2.59 10.74
C ALA A 288 14.39 -2.12 10.16
N PRO A 289 15.35 -1.70 11.00
CA PRO A 289 15.32 -1.69 12.47
C PRO A 289 14.70 -0.42 13.10
N TYR A 290 14.24 0.53 12.28
CA TYR A 290 13.82 1.85 12.74
C TYR A 290 12.62 1.82 13.70
N ASP A 291 11.59 1.04 13.35
CA ASP A 291 10.30 0.97 14.03
C ASP A 291 10.17 -0.26 14.95
N GLY A 292 11.22 -1.07 15.02
CA GLY A 292 11.28 -2.31 15.78
C GLY A 292 12.44 -3.18 15.32
N VAL A 293 13.16 -3.79 16.26
CA VAL A 293 14.29 -4.69 15.94
C VAL A 293 13.87 -6.16 16.04
N GLU A 294 12.78 -6.44 16.76
CA GLU A 294 12.14 -7.75 16.90
C GLU A 294 10.77 -7.77 16.22
N ARG A 295 10.30 -8.98 15.86
CA ARG A 295 9.01 -9.18 15.17
C ARG A 295 7.83 -8.55 15.92
N ASP A 296 7.76 -8.73 17.24
CA ASP A 296 6.62 -8.23 18.04
C ASP A 296 6.55 -6.70 18.08
N GLU A 297 7.71 -6.03 18.08
CA GLU A 297 7.80 -4.56 18.00
C GLU A 297 7.36 -4.08 16.62
N LEU A 298 7.92 -4.67 15.57
CA LEU A 298 7.63 -4.29 14.19
C LEU A 298 6.16 -4.53 13.82
N THR A 299 5.61 -5.67 14.25
CA THR A 299 4.20 -6.01 14.02
C THR A 299 3.28 -5.02 14.73
N ARG A 300 3.60 -4.67 15.98
CA ARG A 300 2.84 -3.67 16.74
C ARG A 300 2.89 -2.28 16.10
N ALA A 301 4.08 -1.87 15.62
CA ALA A 301 4.26 -0.61 14.91
C ALA A 301 3.43 -0.56 13.62
N ALA A 302 3.44 -1.62 12.82
CA ALA A 302 2.64 -1.71 11.60
C ALA A 302 1.13 -1.71 11.88
N ASP A 303 0.69 -2.37 12.96
CA ASP A 303 -0.71 -2.39 13.38
C ASP A 303 -1.19 -1.00 13.86
N LEU A 304 -0.38 -0.29 14.65
CA LEU A 304 -0.68 1.09 15.04
C LEU A 304 -0.77 2.03 13.83
N ALA A 305 0.10 1.85 12.84
CA ALA A 305 0.03 2.59 11.59
C ALA A 305 -1.24 2.27 10.78
N LEU A 306 -1.64 1.00 10.72
CA LEU A 306 -2.88 0.57 10.05
C LEU A 306 -4.12 1.11 10.76
N TYR A 307 -4.11 1.11 12.08
CA TYR A 307 -5.18 1.71 12.87
C TYR A 307 -5.30 3.22 12.60
N ALA A 308 -4.17 3.93 12.53
CA ALA A 308 -4.13 5.34 12.17
C ALA A 308 -4.64 5.60 10.74
N SER A 309 -4.29 4.75 9.78
CA SER A 309 -4.79 4.90 8.40
C SER A 309 -6.31 4.72 8.29
N LYS A 310 -6.87 3.74 9.02
CA LYS A 310 -8.32 3.49 9.11
C LYS A 310 -9.07 4.65 9.72
N ASN A 311 -8.56 5.19 10.83
CA ASN A 311 -9.18 6.34 11.48
C ASN A 311 -8.98 7.61 10.67
N GLY A 312 -7.91 7.70 9.88
CA GLY A 312 -7.57 8.85 9.06
C GLY A 312 -8.48 9.10 7.86
N GLY A 313 -9.48 8.24 7.57
CA GLY A 313 -10.33 8.34 6.38
C GLY A 313 -10.50 7.04 5.60
N ARG A 314 -9.71 5.99 5.91
CA ARG A 314 -9.62 4.72 5.16
C ARG A 314 -9.09 4.91 3.73
N GLY A 315 -8.85 3.81 3.01
CA GLY A 315 -8.41 3.89 1.61
C GLY A 315 -7.05 4.57 1.42
N GLN A 316 -6.20 4.54 2.44
CA GLN A 316 -4.93 5.26 2.47
C GLN A 316 -3.87 4.45 3.23
N PHE A 317 -2.61 4.84 3.11
CA PHE A 317 -1.53 4.21 3.86
C PHE A 317 -1.01 5.12 4.98
N ARG A 318 -0.33 4.57 5.97
CA ARG A 318 0.42 5.35 6.96
C ARG A 318 1.72 4.64 7.28
N PHE A 319 2.81 5.39 7.39
CA PHE A 319 4.01 4.91 8.07
C PHE A 319 3.83 5.02 9.58
N TYR A 320 4.44 4.09 10.31
CA TYR A 320 4.55 4.21 11.76
C TYR A 320 5.32 5.48 12.14
N ALA A 321 4.78 6.21 13.11
CA ALA A 321 5.45 7.27 13.82
C ALA A 321 5.07 7.20 15.31
N ALA A 322 6.00 7.49 16.20
CA ALA A 322 5.75 7.46 17.64
C ALA A 322 4.62 8.43 18.08
N ASP A 323 4.39 9.49 17.29
CA ASP A 323 3.35 10.48 17.56
C ASP A 323 1.94 10.03 17.11
N LEU A 324 1.78 8.87 16.45
CA LEU A 324 0.47 8.37 15.98
C LEU A 324 -0.53 8.15 17.11
N GLU A 325 -0.07 7.76 18.31
CA GLU A 325 -0.93 7.62 19.49
C GLU A 325 -1.46 9.00 19.97
N HIS A 326 -0.65 10.05 19.80
CA HIS A 326 -1.06 11.43 20.03
C HIS A 326 -2.01 11.93 18.93
N GLU A 327 -1.79 11.55 17.68
CA GLU A 327 -2.62 11.97 16.54
C GLU A 327 -4.07 11.47 16.66
N ALA A 328 -4.28 10.25 17.15
CA ALA A 328 -5.63 9.73 17.42
C ALA A 328 -6.37 10.55 18.49
N THR A 329 -5.65 10.97 19.54
CA THR A 329 -6.21 11.82 20.60
C THR A 329 -6.52 13.22 20.09
N LEU A 330 -5.60 13.80 19.30
CA LEU A 330 -5.79 15.09 18.65
C LEU A 330 -6.96 15.07 17.66
N ARG A 331 -7.13 13.98 16.90
CA ARG A 331 -8.26 13.79 15.99
C ARG A 331 -9.57 13.75 16.74
N LYS A 332 -9.68 12.95 17.80
CA LYS A 332 -10.90 12.89 18.61
C LYS A 332 -11.25 14.26 19.19
N ARG A 333 -10.25 15.00 19.69
CA ARG A 333 -10.45 16.37 20.16
C ARG A 333 -10.93 17.28 19.02
N MET A 334 -10.33 17.18 17.84
CA MET A 334 -10.76 17.97 16.66
C MET A 334 -12.17 17.60 16.19
N GLU A 335 -12.60 16.34 16.31
CA GLU A 335 -13.98 15.92 16.04
C GLU A 335 -14.97 16.54 17.04
N GLU A 336 -14.62 16.58 18.33
CA GLU A 336 -15.39 17.26 19.38
C GLU A 336 -15.47 18.78 19.12
N ASP A 337 -14.33 19.42 18.86
CA ASP A 337 -14.23 20.85 18.54
C ASP A 337 -15.04 21.22 17.28
N LEU A 338 -15.01 20.38 16.23
CA LEU A 338 -15.79 20.59 15.00
C LEU A 338 -17.29 20.51 15.26
N ALA A 339 -17.75 19.56 16.08
CA ALA A 339 -19.17 19.45 16.42
C ALA A 339 -19.67 20.70 17.15
N GLU A 340 -18.88 21.23 18.09
CA GLU A 340 -19.19 22.50 18.78
C GLU A 340 -19.16 23.69 17.82
N ALA A 341 -18.18 23.76 16.93
CA ALA A 341 -18.05 24.85 15.95
C ALA A 341 -19.25 24.93 14.98
N ILE A 342 -19.87 23.79 14.65
CA ILE A 342 -21.09 23.76 13.82
C ILE A 342 -22.25 24.44 14.56
N GLU A 343 -22.42 24.17 15.86
CA GLU A 343 -23.48 24.77 16.67
C GLU A 343 -23.21 26.26 16.96
N ALA A 344 -21.94 26.63 17.18
CA ALA A 344 -21.52 27.99 17.51
C ALA A 344 -21.42 28.92 16.28
N GLY A 345 -21.42 28.38 15.06
CA GLY A 345 -21.36 29.17 13.82
C GLY A 345 -19.98 29.75 13.52
N HIS A 346 -18.90 29.04 13.89
CA HIS A 346 -17.51 29.50 13.73
C HIS A 346 -16.91 29.17 12.35
N PHE A 347 -17.72 28.67 11.42
CA PHE A 347 -17.32 28.46 10.04
C PHE A 347 -17.52 29.73 9.21
N THR A 348 -16.59 29.96 8.30
CA THR A 348 -16.63 31.04 7.30
C THR A 348 -16.28 30.45 5.93
N LEU A 349 -16.63 31.17 4.87
CA LEU A 349 -16.21 30.84 3.51
C LEU A 349 -15.25 31.91 3.02
N GLU A 350 -14.19 31.44 2.38
CA GLU A 350 -13.32 32.27 1.55
C GLU A 350 -13.49 31.86 0.10
N TYR A 351 -13.20 32.79 -0.81
CA TYR A 351 -13.51 32.66 -2.22
C TYR A 351 -12.26 32.84 -3.06
N GLN A 352 -11.83 31.78 -3.72
CA GLN A 352 -10.69 31.84 -4.63
C GLN A 352 -11.14 32.13 -6.06
N PRO A 353 -10.63 33.18 -6.72
CA PRO A 353 -10.96 33.49 -8.10
C PRO A 353 -10.52 32.42 -9.11
N VAL A 354 -11.45 32.05 -9.99
CA VAL A 354 -11.20 31.27 -11.21
C VAL A 354 -11.22 32.22 -12.40
N VAL A 355 -10.13 32.24 -13.16
CA VAL A 355 -9.86 33.25 -14.17
C VAL A 355 -9.86 32.62 -15.57
N SER A 356 -10.58 33.25 -16.50
CA SER A 356 -10.55 32.95 -17.92
C SER A 356 -9.18 33.27 -18.51
N LEU A 357 -8.52 32.28 -19.12
CA LEU A 357 -7.24 32.48 -19.80
C LEU A 357 -7.37 33.27 -21.10
N ALA A 358 -8.58 33.45 -21.64
CA ALA A 358 -8.79 34.19 -22.88
C ALA A 358 -8.55 35.70 -22.69
N ASP A 359 -9.09 36.27 -21.60
CA ASP A 359 -9.21 37.71 -21.38
C ASP A 359 -8.89 38.16 -19.93
N ASN A 360 -8.45 37.23 -19.08
CA ASN A 360 -8.12 37.45 -17.66
C ASN A 360 -9.29 37.96 -16.80
N ARG A 361 -10.53 37.68 -17.20
CA ARG A 361 -11.71 37.98 -16.39
C ARG A 361 -11.93 36.89 -15.35
N VAL A 362 -12.35 37.29 -14.14
CA VAL A 362 -12.84 36.35 -13.13
C VAL A 362 -14.21 35.84 -13.60
N VAL A 363 -14.35 34.52 -13.72
CA VAL A 363 -15.57 33.86 -14.23
C VAL A 363 -16.31 33.07 -13.15
N ALA A 364 -15.57 32.59 -12.15
CA ALA A 364 -16.14 31.89 -11.00
C ALA A 364 -15.35 32.18 -9.73
N LEU A 365 -15.99 31.93 -8.59
CA LEU A 365 -15.40 31.99 -7.26
C LEU A 365 -15.54 30.63 -6.60
N GLU A 366 -14.41 30.03 -6.25
CA GLU A 366 -14.36 28.75 -5.55
C GLU A 366 -14.50 28.97 -4.05
N ALA A 367 -15.59 28.48 -3.47
CA ALA A 367 -15.83 28.53 -2.04
C ALA A 367 -14.95 27.51 -1.31
N GLN A 368 -14.17 27.99 -0.33
CA GLN A 368 -13.29 27.22 0.52
C GLN A 368 -13.70 27.39 1.97
N TYR A 369 -13.83 26.28 2.69
CA TYR A 369 -14.20 26.32 4.09
C TYR A 369 -13.04 26.82 4.96
N CYS A 370 -13.35 27.75 5.85
CA CYS A 370 -12.43 28.20 6.89
C CYS A 370 -13.10 28.04 8.25
N TRP A 371 -12.34 27.59 9.24
CA TRP A 371 -12.81 27.45 10.61
C TRP A 371 -11.99 28.36 11.52
N ALA A 372 -12.67 29.23 12.27
CA ALA A 372 -12.04 30.03 13.32
C ALA A 372 -12.07 29.26 14.65
N ASP A 373 -10.90 28.90 15.14
CA ASP A 373 -10.72 28.21 16.43
C ASP A 373 -10.07 29.15 17.45
N GLU A 374 -10.54 29.15 18.70
CA GLU A 374 -10.03 30.06 19.74
C GLU A 374 -8.56 29.78 20.09
N GLU A 375 -8.15 28.50 20.08
CA GLU A 375 -6.78 28.10 20.41
C GLU A 375 -5.84 28.16 19.19
N ARG A 376 -6.33 27.75 18.01
CA ARG A 376 -5.51 27.55 16.79
C ARG A 376 -5.59 28.73 15.81
N GLY A 377 -6.53 29.64 15.97
CA GLY A 377 -6.81 30.72 15.02
C GLY A 377 -7.50 30.21 13.76
N ARG A 378 -7.11 30.73 12.59
CA ARG A 378 -7.69 30.32 11.30
C ARG A 378 -7.18 28.94 10.88
N VAL A 379 -8.10 27.97 10.78
CA VAL A 379 -7.84 26.59 10.38
C VAL A 379 -8.36 26.37 8.95
N GLU A 380 -7.44 25.94 8.07
CA GLU A 380 -7.72 25.67 6.64
C GLU A 380 -8.51 24.37 6.43
N ALA A 381 -9.30 24.34 5.37
CA ALA A 381 -10.09 23.17 4.94
C ALA A 381 -9.30 21.85 4.93
N ASP A 382 -8.08 21.85 4.38
CA ASP A 382 -7.23 20.65 4.25
C ASP A 382 -6.87 20.01 5.60
N THR A 383 -6.98 20.77 6.69
CA THR A 383 -6.66 20.30 8.04
C THR A 383 -7.84 19.53 8.65
N PHE A 384 -9.08 19.96 8.42
CA PHE A 384 -10.25 19.43 9.12
C PHE A 384 -11.26 18.68 8.24
N LEU A 385 -11.32 18.93 6.93
CA LEU A 385 -12.24 18.22 6.03
C LEU A 385 -12.07 16.69 6.06
N PRO A 386 -10.83 16.12 6.04
CA PRO A 386 -10.65 14.67 6.15
C PRO A 386 -11.18 14.09 7.47
N ILE A 387 -11.21 14.91 8.52
CA ILE A 387 -11.77 14.53 9.82
C ILE A 387 -13.29 14.55 9.77
N ALA A 388 -13.85 15.63 9.25
CA ALA A 388 -15.28 15.80 9.08
C ALA A 388 -15.90 14.72 8.17
N GLU A 389 -15.18 14.29 7.12
CA GLU A 389 -15.60 13.19 6.24
C GLU A 389 -15.63 11.85 6.98
N GLY A 390 -14.58 11.54 7.74
CA GLY A 390 -14.49 10.31 8.53
C GLY A 390 -15.57 10.21 9.63
N SER A 391 -15.99 11.34 10.20
CA SER A 391 -17.01 11.42 11.25
C SER A 391 -18.43 11.73 10.73
N ARG A 392 -18.61 11.88 9.42
CA ARG A 392 -19.86 12.35 8.76
C ARG A 392 -20.32 13.76 9.16
N LEU A 393 -19.54 14.51 9.96
CA LEU A 393 -19.77 15.93 10.23
C LEU A 393 -19.68 16.79 8.97
N ILE A 394 -19.07 16.26 7.89
CA ILE A 394 -19.04 16.91 6.59
C ILE A 394 -20.44 17.17 5.99
N VAL A 395 -21.46 16.39 6.36
CA VAL A 395 -22.83 16.58 5.86
C VAL A 395 -23.41 17.90 6.36
N PRO A 396 -23.54 18.15 7.69
CA PRO A 396 -24.04 19.43 8.19
C PRO A 396 -23.15 20.63 7.83
N ILE A 397 -21.82 20.48 7.81
CA ILE A 397 -20.89 21.53 7.35
C ILE A 397 -21.15 21.84 5.86
N GLY A 398 -21.37 20.80 5.07
CA GLY A 398 -21.78 20.83 3.67
C GLY A 398 -23.03 21.66 3.42
N GLU A 399 -24.11 21.32 4.12
CA GLU A 399 -25.40 22.01 4.03
C GLU A 399 -25.31 23.49 4.40
N TRP A 400 -24.57 23.80 5.48
CA TRP A 400 -24.31 25.18 5.89
C TRP A 400 -23.53 25.93 4.80
N GLY A 401 -22.45 25.35 4.30
CA GLY A 401 -21.59 26.00 3.31
C GLY A 401 -22.32 26.23 1.99
N LEU A 402 -23.14 25.26 1.54
CA LEU A 402 -23.90 25.38 0.30
C LEU A 402 -24.90 26.53 0.39
N ARG A 403 -25.62 26.62 1.51
CA ARG A 403 -26.52 27.74 1.77
C ARG A 403 -25.78 29.08 1.76
N LYS A 404 -24.68 29.18 2.52
CA LYS A 404 -23.92 30.43 2.66
C LYS A 404 -23.30 30.87 1.32
N ALA A 405 -22.72 29.93 0.57
CA ALA A 405 -22.16 30.18 -0.75
C ALA A 405 -23.23 30.71 -1.73
N CYS A 406 -24.44 30.13 -1.72
CA CYS A 406 -25.53 30.61 -2.55
C CYS A 406 -26.04 31.99 -2.12
N GLU A 407 -26.20 32.24 -0.80
CA GLU A 407 -26.58 33.55 -0.25
C GLU A 407 -25.59 34.64 -0.68
N ASP A 408 -24.29 34.38 -0.58
CA ASP A 408 -23.26 35.33 -0.97
C ASP A 408 -23.26 35.53 -2.50
N ALA A 409 -23.42 34.46 -3.28
CA ALA A 409 -23.46 34.52 -4.74
C ALA A 409 -24.63 35.32 -5.32
N VAL A 410 -25.78 35.36 -4.63
CA VAL A 410 -26.92 36.22 -5.04
C VAL A 410 -26.53 37.69 -5.09
N THR A 411 -25.59 38.13 -4.27
CA THR A 411 -25.13 39.53 -4.23
C THR A 411 -24.15 39.89 -5.35
N TRP A 412 -23.61 38.88 -6.05
CA TRP A 412 -22.62 39.08 -7.11
C TRP A 412 -23.29 39.33 -8.48
N PRO A 413 -22.56 39.93 -9.44
CA PRO A 413 -23.01 40.05 -10.82
C PRO A 413 -23.42 38.69 -11.42
N GLU A 414 -24.43 38.68 -12.28
CA GLU A 414 -24.96 37.46 -12.93
C GLU A 414 -23.88 36.66 -13.69
N SER A 415 -22.81 37.33 -14.12
CA SER A 415 -21.69 36.68 -14.82
C SER A 415 -20.81 35.81 -13.94
N LEU A 416 -20.89 35.92 -12.60
CA LEU A 416 -20.07 35.14 -11.66
C LEU A 416 -20.81 33.90 -11.17
N VAL A 417 -20.13 32.77 -11.29
CA VAL A 417 -20.55 31.45 -10.79
C VAL A 417 -19.90 31.19 -9.43
N VAL A 418 -20.62 30.56 -8.50
CA VAL A 418 -20.05 30.03 -7.25
C VAL A 418 -19.77 28.54 -7.42
N ALA A 419 -18.54 28.11 -7.13
CA ALA A 419 -18.12 26.72 -7.24
C ALA A 419 -17.83 26.11 -5.87
N MET A 420 -18.40 24.94 -5.60
CA MET A 420 -18.30 24.28 -4.30
C MET A 420 -17.82 22.82 -4.44
N HIS A 421 -16.87 22.41 -3.59
CA HIS A 421 -16.45 21.01 -3.52
C HIS A 421 -17.46 20.17 -2.74
N ILE A 422 -17.80 18.99 -3.28
CA ILE A 422 -18.70 18.04 -2.63
C ILE A 422 -17.96 16.72 -2.42
N SER A 423 -17.83 16.33 -1.15
CA SER A 423 -17.21 15.06 -0.79
C SER A 423 -18.07 13.86 -1.23
N PRO A 424 -17.46 12.66 -1.41
CA PRO A 424 -18.22 11.44 -1.68
C PRO A 424 -19.24 11.10 -0.59
N VAL A 425 -18.94 11.44 0.67
CA VAL A 425 -19.82 11.21 1.82
C VAL A 425 -21.06 12.10 1.76
N GLN A 426 -20.92 13.36 1.34
CA GLN A 426 -22.07 14.25 1.12
C GLN A 426 -22.93 13.79 -0.05
N PHE A 427 -22.31 13.38 -1.16
CA PHE A 427 -23.05 12.94 -2.34
C PHE A 427 -23.87 11.65 -2.08
N ASP A 428 -23.31 10.71 -1.29
CA ASP A 428 -24.00 9.48 -0.89
C ASP A 428 -25.02 9.70 0.24
N ALA A 429 -25.03 10.88 0.87
CA ALA A 429 -26.00 11.19 1.92
C ALA A 429 -27.43 11.22 1.36
N ASN A 430 -28.36 10.59 2.09
CA ASN A 430 -29.77 10.63 1.74
C ASN A 430 -30.28 12.08 1.77
N GLY A 431 -30.94 12.53 0.71
CA GLY A 431 -31.51 13.88 0.66
C GLY A 431 -30.57 14.94 0.07
N PHE A 432 -29.39 14.58 -0.45
CA PHE A 432 -28.44 15.56 -0.98
C PHE A 432 -29.04 16.43 -2.10
N VAL A 433 -29.72 15.81 -3.08
CA VAL A 433 -30.34 16.54 -4.19
C VAL A 433 -31.46 17.45 -3.71
N GLU A 434 -32.29 16.95 -2.79
CA GLU A 434 -33.38 17.68 -2.15
C GLU A 434 -32.86 18.88 -1.35
N THR A 435 -31.67 18.74 -0.74
CA THR A 435 -30.98 19.82 -0.05
C THR A 435 -30.54 20.91 -1.03
N VAL A 436 -29.92 20.52 -2.16
CA VAL A 436 -29.51 21.47 -3.21
C VAL A 436 -30.71 22.23 -3.75
N GLU A 437 -31.79 21.52 -4.07
CA GLU A 437 -33.06 22.11 -4.51
C GLU A 437 -33.60 23.11 -3.48
N SER A 438 -33.69 22.70 -2.21
CA SER A 438 -34.19 23.56 -1.14
C SER A 438 -33.33 24.82 -0.93
N VAL A 439 -32.01 24.71 -1.06
CA VAL A 439 -31.10 25.87 -0.94
C VAL A 439 -31.31 26.84 -2.11
N LEU A 440 -31.39 26.34 -3.34
CA LEU A 440 -31.63 27.18 -4.51
C LEU A 440 -32.99 27.89 -4.41
N GLU A 441 -34.04 27.19 -4.00
CA GLU A 441 -35.37 27.78 -3.78
C GLU A 441 -35.37 28.88 -2.71
N LYS A 442 -34.68 28.65 -1.59
CA LYS A 442 -34.63 29.61 -0.47
C LYS A 442 -33.79 30.84 -0.75
N THR A 443 -32.67 30.66 -1.44
CA THR A 443 -31.74 31.77 -1.76
C THR A 443 -32.17 32.54 -3.00
N GLY A 444 -32.87 31.88 -3.93
CA GLY A 444 -33.27 32.46 -5.21
C GLY A 444 -32.11 32.56 -6.21
N LEU A 445 -30.98 31.88 -5.97
CA LEU A 445 -29.87 31.84 -6.91
C LEU A 445 -30.30 31.09 -8.17
N ASP A 446 -29.99 31.65 -9.35
CA ASP A 446 -30.13 30.91 -10.61
C ASP A 446 -29.29 29.62 -10.55
N PRO A 447 -29.89 28.43 -10.73
CA PRO A 447 -29.17 27.16 -10.69
C PRO A 447 -27.93 27.13 -11.60
N ALA A 448 -27.96 27.81 -12.75
CA ALA A 448 -26.82 27.86 -13.67
C ALA A 448 -25.59 28.59 -13.08
N ARG A 449 -25.77 29.34 -12.00
CA ARG A 449 -24.69 30.04 -11.25
C ARG A 449 -24.11 29.21 -10.11
N LEU A 450 -24.65 28.03 -9.83
CA LEU A 450 -24.08 27.09 -8.87
C LEU A 450 -23.32 25.98 -9.62
N GLU A 451 -22.04 25.82 -9.30
CA GLU A 451 -21.19 24.75 -9.80
C GLU A 451 -20.79 23.79 -8.68
N LEU A 452 -21.12 22.51 -8.85
CA LEU A 452 -20.75 21.44 -7.92
C LEU A 452 -19.56 20.66 -8.48
N ARG A 453 -18.47 20.63 -7.71
CA ARG A 453 -17.26 19.87 -8.04
C ARG A 453 -17.30 18.52 -7.35
N LEU A 454 -17.30 17.45 -8.14
CA LEU A 454 -17.40 16.07 -7.68
C LEU A 454 -16.08 15.34 -7.97
N PRO A 455 -15.44 14.68 -6.99
CA PRO A 455 -14.26 13.87 -7.25
C PRO A 455 -14.60 12.59 -8.03
N GLU A 456 -13.62 12.00 -8.72
CA GLU A 456 -13.81 10.75 -9.51
C GLU A 456 -14.41 9.60 -8.71
N SER A 457 -14.11 9.51 -7.41
CA SER A 457 -14.57 8.44 -6.53
C SER A 457 -16.08 8.40 -6.35
N VAL A 458 -16.80 9.52 -6.55
CA VAL A 458 -18.27 9.57 -6.58
C VAL A 458 -18.84 8.66 -7.68
N LEU A 459 -18.15 8.54 -8.81
CA LEU A 459 -18.61 7.76 -9.97
C LEU A 459 -18.52 6.23 -9.76
N LEU A 460 -17.82 5.79 -8.71
CA LEU A 460 -17.63 4.37 -8.38
C LEU A 460 -18.73 3.80 -7.49
N GLY A 461 -19.65 4.63 -7.01
CA GLY A 461 -20.78 4.20 -6.20
C GLY A 461 -21.76 3.31 -6.96
N ASP A 462 -22.90 2.99 -6.32
CA ASP A 462 -24.00 2.29 -6.98
C ASP A 462 -24.46 3.09 -8.22
N GLY A 463 -24.13 2.57 -9.41
CA GLY A 463 -24.36 3.26 -10.67
C GLY A 463 -25.82 3.69 -10.86
N SER A 464 -26.79 2.93 -10.33
CA SER A 464 -28.20 3.28 -10.44
C SER A 464 -28.60 4.48 -9.58
N LYS A 465 -27.96 4.66 -8.42
CA LYS A 465 -28.18 5.82 -7.54
C LYS A 465 -27.45 7.04 -8.06
N VAL A 466 -26.19 6.89 -8.44
CA VAL A 466 -25.36 7.96 -8.99
C VAL A 466 -26.01 8.54 -10.26
N ASP A 467 -26.43 7.68 -11.19
CA ASP A 467 -27.09 8.12 -12.43
C ASP A 467 -28.37 8.92 -12.15
N LYS A 468 -29.17 8.52 -11.15
CA LYS A 468 -30.38 9.23 -10.75
C LYS A 468 -30.06 10.59 -10.12
N ALA A 469 -29.12 10.64 -9.19
CA ALA A 469 -28.72 11.87 -8.53
C ALA A 469 -28.16 12.89 -9.54
N MET A 470 -27.26 12.44 -10.43
CA MET A 470 -26.70 13.27 -11.51
C MET A 470 -27.78 13.77 -12.46
N ALA A 471 -28.73 12.91 -12.87
CA ALA A 471 -29.83 13.31 -13.72
C ALA A 471 -30.76 14.34 -13.05
N SER A 472 -30.98 14.23 -11.74
CA SER A 472 -31.78 15.20 -10.98
C SER A 472 -31.06 16.54 -10.85
N LEU A 473 -29.76 16.55 -10.51
CA LEU A 473 -28.95 17.77 -10.47
C LEU A 473 -28.93 18.46 -11.84
N PHE A 474 -28.75 17.69 -12.91
CA PHE A 474 -28.81 18.23 -14.27
C PHE A 474 -30.18 18.84 -14.61
N LYS A 475 -31.28 18.23 -14.16
CA LYS A 475 -32.63 18.79 -14.32
C LYS A 475 -32.86 20.07 -13.53
N LEU A 476 -32.23 20.20 -12.35
CA LEU A 476 -32.24 21.46 -11.58
C LEU A 476 -31.52 22.58 -12.32
N GLY A 477 -30.57 22.24 -13.21
CA GLY A 477 -29.82 23.20 -14.02
C GLY A 477 -28.50 23.64 -13.40
N VAL A 478 -28.02 22.96 -12.36
CA VAL A 478 -26.69 23.23 -11.77
C VAL A 478 -25.57 22.78 -12.69
N ARG A 479 -24.43 23.47 -12.63
CA ARG A 479 -23.21 23.08 -13.35
C ARG A 479 -22.49 21.99 -12.57
N LEU A 480 -21.96 20.99 -13.26
CA LEU A 480 -21.23 19.88 -12.66
C LEU A 480 -19.80 19.84 -13.22
N THR A 481 -18.81 19.76 -12.34
CA THR A 481 -17.40 19.67 -12.72
C THR A 481 -16.79 18.42 -12.13
N LEU A 482 -16.05 17.66 -12.94
CA LEU A 482 -15.30 16.51 -12.46
C LEU A 482 -13.96 17.00 -11.89
N ASP A 483 -13.78 16.84 -10.58
CA ASP A 483 -12.58 17.23 -9.83
C ASP A 483 -11.57 16.07 -9.77
N GLN A 484 -10.29 16.40 -9.62
CA GLN A 484 -9.18 15.44 -9.51
C GLN A 484 -9.11 14.41 -10.67
N PHE A 485 -9.37 14.86 -11.90
CA PHE A 485 -9.37 13.98 -13.06
C PHE A 485 -8.00 13.33 -13.30
N GLY A 486 -7.95 12.00 -13.42
CA GLY A 486 -6.76 11.20 -13.69
C GLY A 486 -5.94 10.77 -12.47
N SER A 487 -6.51 10.88 -11.26
CA SER A 487 -5.98 10.31 -10.01
C SER A 487 -6.10 8.77 -9.91
N GLY A 488 -6.72 8.12 -10.91
CA GLY A 488 -6.58 6.67 -11.14
C GLY A 488 -7.86 5.85 -11.20
N LEU A 489 -9.05 6.46 -11.38
CA LEU A 489 -10.33 5.77 -11.21
C LEU A 489 -11.34 5.95 -12.37
N SER A 490 -11.10 6.83 -13.33
CA SER A 490 -12.03 7.06 -14.45
C SER A 490 -12.03 5.95 -15.52
N SER A 491 -13.14 5.21 -15.64
CA SER A 491 -13.49 4.57 -16.92
C SER A 491 -14.09 5.63 -17.83
N LEU A 492 -13.50 5.88 -19.00
CA LEU A 492 -14.01 6.78 -20.05
C LEU A 492 -15.52 6.59 -20.35
N SER A 493 -16.03 5.39 -20.08
CA SER A 493 -17.44 5.01 -20.16
C SER A 493 -18.36 5.87 -19.27
N TYR A 494 -17.92 6.26 -18.07
CA TYR A 494 -18.70 7.07 -17.13
C TYR A 494 -18.70 8.54 -17.52
N LEU A 495 -17.54 9.07 -17.92
CA LEU A 495 -17.41 10.41 -18.48
C LEU A 495 -18.41 10.66 -19.61
N ARG A 496 -18.58 9.69 -20.51
CA ARG A 496 -19.54 9.80 -21.62
C ARG A 496 -21.00 9.84 -21.18
N ARG A 497 -21.33 9.29 -20.01
CA ARG A 497 -22.71 9.14 -19.52
C ARG A 497 -23.14 10.27 -18.59
N ALA A 498 -22.20 10.90 -17.91
CA ALA A 498 -22.47 11.95 -16.93
C ALA A 498 -22.47 13.35 -17.57
N PRO A 499 -23.42 14.24 -17.20
CA PRO A 499 -23.57 15.55 -17.80
C PRO A 499 -22.63 16.59 -17.17
N PHE A 500 -21.32 16.38 -17.28
CA PHE A 500 -20.32 17.35 -16.79
C PHE A 500 -20.17 18.54 -17.74
N ASN A 501 -20.01 19.73 -17.17
CA ASN A 501 -19.73 20.98 -17.87
C ASN A 501 -18.23 21.24 -18.01
N ALA A 502 -17.43 20.81 -17.02
CA ALA A 502 -15.99 21.01 -17.03
C ALA A 502 -15.22 19.83 -16.42
N LEU A 503 -13.97 19.71 -16.85
CA LEU A 503 -12.95 18.84 -16.27
C LEU A 503 -11.90 19.70 -15.55
N ARG A 504 -11.62 19.38 -14.29
CA ARG A 504 -10.61 20.06 -13.50
C ARG A 504 -9.33 19.22 -13.42
N ILE A 505 -8.22 19.85 -13.81
CA ILE A 505 -6.87 19.30 -13.80
C ILE A 505 -6.19 19.74 -12.50
N GLY A 506 -5.79 18.76 -11.69
CA GLY A 506 -5.18 18.98 -10.38
C GLY A 506 -3.71 19.41 -10.45
N ALA A 507 -3.18 19.95 -9.35
CA ALA A 507 -1.79 20.39 -9.24
C ALA A 507 -0.78 19.25 -9.50
N ASP A 508 -1.14 18.01 -9.15
CA ASP A 508 -0.30 16.82 -9.35
C ASP A 508 0.07 16.54 -10.81
N PHE A 509 -0.68 17.10 -11.77
CA PHE A 509 -0.35 17.04 -13.21
C PHE A 509 0.76 18.01 -13.62
N PHE A 510 1.11 18.95 -12.74
CA PHE A 510 2.06 20.02 -13.03
C PHE A 510 3.21 20.05 -12.02
N GLU A 511 3.07 19.39 -10.87
CA GLU A 511 4.16 19.22 -9.91
C GLU A 511 5.20 18.24 -10.48
N PRO A 512 6.48 18.62 -10.56
CA PRO A 512 7.51 17.74 -11.11
C PRO A 512 7.73 16.54 -10.19
N VAL A 513 7.17 15.39 -10.55
CA VAL A 513 7.55 14.11 -9.96
C VAL A 513 8.79 13.61 -10.70
N MET A 514 9.96 14.05 -10.26
CA MET A 514 11.30 13.57 -10.68
C MET A 514 11.59 13.60 -12.20
N GLY A 515 12.42 14.55 -12.62
CA GLY A 515 13.09 14.56 -13.92
C GLY A 515 12.57 15.65 -14.85
N ASN A 516 13.43 16.12 -15.75
CA ASN A 516 13.08 17.08 -16.82
C ASN A 516 12.15 16.45 -17.88
N ASP A 517 11.11 15.73 -17.46
CA ASP A 517 10.28 14.94 -18.35
C ASP A 517 9.12 15.78 -18.86
N LEU A 518 9.18 16.00 -20.17
CA LEU A 518 8.13 16.53 -21.04
C LEU A 518 6.82 15.68 -21.00
N GLY A 519 6.72 14.66 -20.15
CA GLY A 519 5.62 13.69 -20.07
C GLY A 519 4.33 14.25 -19.46
N ASP A 520 4.43 15.08 -18.43
CA ASP A 520 3.26 15.57 -17.69
C ASP A 520 2.41 16.55 -18.52
N MET A 521 3.06 17.39 -19.33
CA MET A 521 2.35 18.31 -20.23
C MET A 521 1.68 17.61 -21.42
N GLU A 522 2.15 16.42 -21.82
CA GLU A 522 1.47 15.61 -22.84
C GLU A 522 0.21 14.93 -22.28
N LEU A 523 0.20 14.55 -20.99
CA LEU A 523 -1.02 14.14 -20.31
C LEU A 523 -2.04 15.28 -20.28
N VAL A 524 -1.62 16.49 -19.91
CA VAL A 524 -2.48 17.68 -19.94
C VAL A 524 -3.04 17.92 -21.34
N ARG A 525 -2.22 17.79 -22.40
CA ARG A 525 -2.68 17.87 -23.80
C ARG A 525 -3.77 16.83 -24.09
N ALA A 526 -3.59 15.58 -23.63
CA ALA A 526 -4.57 14.53 -23.82
C ALA A 526 -5.90 14.83 -23.10
N VAL A 527 -5.84 15.35 -21.87
CA VAL A 527 -7.03 15.78 -21.12
C VAL A 527 -7.77 16.91 -21.83
N VAL A 528 -7.05 17.93 -22.32
CA VAL A 528 -7.66 19.04 -23.07
C VAL A 528 -8.33 18.55 -24.36
N ALA A 529 -7.68 17.62 -25.09
CA ALA A 529 -8.28 17.03 -26.28
C ALA A 529 -9.54 16.21 -25.97
N LEU A 530 -9.54 15.46 -24.87
CA LEU A 530 -10.69 14.71 -24.40
C LEU A 530 -11.86 15.63 -24.02
N ALA A 531 -11.59 16.67 -23.22
CA ALA A 531 -12.58 17.67 -22.84
C ALA A 531 -13.22 18.31 -24.07
N GLY A 532 -12.40 18.72 -25.05
CA GLY A 532 -12.86 19.29 -26.31
C GLY A 532 -13.74 18.33 -27.12
N ALA A 533 -13.37 17.05 -27.20
CA ALA A 533 -14.19 16.02 -27.87
C ALA A 533 -15.54 15.78 -27.19
N MET A 534 -15.64 16.09 -25.89
CA MET A 534 -16.85 15.93 -25.08
C MET A 534 -17.65 17.22 -24.91
N GLY A 535 -17.16 18.36 -25.44
CA GLY A 535 -17.80 19.66 -25.28
C GLY A 535 -17.71 20.22 -23.86
N MET A 536 -16.72 19.79 -23.08
CA MET A 536 -16.46 20.24 -21.71
C MET A 536 -15.40 21.32 -21.67
N GLU A 537 -15.52 22.26 -20.74
CA GLU A 537 -14.47 23.23 -20.43
C GLU A 537 -13.35 22.58 -19.59
N THR A 538 -12.18 23.21 -19.55
CA THR A 538 -11.05 22.75 -18.73
C THR A 538 -10.65 23.82 -17.72
N VAL A 539 -10.47 23.39 -16.46
CA VAL A 539 -10.02 24.24 -15.36
C VAL A 539 -8.72 23.67 -14.81
N ALA A 540 -7.60 24.40 -14.91
CA ALA A 540 -6.37 24.01 -14.23
C ALA A 540 -6.31 24.63 -12.83
N SER A 541 -6.05 23.81 -11.82
CA SER A 541 -6.01 24.24 -10.42
C SER A 541 -4.62 24.13 -9.81
N GLY A 542 -4.35 24.92 -8.77
CA GLY A 542 -3.04 24.95 -8.11
C GLY A 542 -1.92 25.56 -8.96
N VAL A 543 -2.24 26.49 -9.85
CA VAL A 543 -1.22 27.16 -10.68
C VAL A 543 -0.60 28.32 -9.90
N HIS A 544 0.71 28.23 -9.64
CA HIS A 544 1.47 29.26 -8.93
C HIS A 544 2.46 30.00 -9.85
N ALA A 545 2.91 29.38 -10.94
CA ALA A 545 3.90 29.96 -11.85
C ALA A 545 3.30 30.57 -13.13
N LEU A 546 3.74 31.78 -13.48
CA LEU A 546 3.40 32.42 -14.75
C LEU A 546 3.81 31.58 -15.97
N ALA A 547 4.99 30.95 -15.93
CA ALA A 547 5.47 30.10 -17.03
C ALA A 547 4.55 28.90 -17.28
N LEU A 548 4.09 28.23 -16.21
CA LEU A 548 3.12 27.15 -16.29
C LEU A 548 1.79 27.65 -16.85
N MET A 549 1.28 28.78 -16.34
CA MET A 549 0.04 29.40 -16.83
C MET A 549 0.11 29.70 -18.34
N GLN A 550 1.23 30.23 -18.84
CA GLN A 550 1.44 30.51 -20.26
C GLN A 550 1.43 29.23 -21.10
N GLU A 551 2.04 28.16 -20.60
CA GLU A 551 2.05 26.87 -21.29
C GLU A 551 0.65 26.22 -21.29
N LEU A 552 -0.09 26.26 -20.17
CA LEU A 552 -1.48 25.80 -20.11
C LEU A 552 -2.38 26.55 -21.09
N LYS A 553 -2.19 27.87 -21.21
CA LYS A 553 -2.87 28.69 -22.21
C LYS A 553 -2.52 28.25 -23.64
N ARG A 554 -1.27 27.89 -23.92
CA ARG A 554 -0.84 27.37 -25.23
C ARG A 554 -1.44 26.01 -25.55
N LEU A 555 -1.64 25.16 -24.54
CA LEU A 555 -2.29 23.85 -24.68
C LEU A 555 -3.81 23.94 -24.87
N GLY A 556 -4.42 25.11 -24.64
CA GLY A 556 -5.85 25.35 -24.85
C GLY A 556 -6.69 25.18 -23.60
N VAL A 557 -6.10 25.23 -22.40
CA VAL A 557 -6.85 25.27 -21.14
C VAL A 557 -7.73 26.52 -21.09
N ASN A 558 -8.99 26.38 -20.65
CA ASN A 558 -9.97 27.48 -20.67
C ASN A 558 -9.81 28.42 -19.46
N GLN A 559 -9.70 27.83 -18.27
CA GLN A 559 -9.74 28.56 -17.00
C GLN A 559 -8.60 28.12 -16.07
N VAL A 560 -8.16 29.03 -15.20
CA VAL A 560 -7.11 28.77 -14.20
C VAL A 560 -7.55 29.25 -12.82
N CYS A 561 -7.30 28.43 -11.80
CA CYS A 561 -7.42 28.75 -10.38
C CYS A 561 -6.06 28.56 -9.69
N GLY A 562 -5.59 29.56 -8.95
CA GLY A 562 -4.35 29.46 -8.18
C GLY A 562 -3.69 30.80 -7.89
N PHE A 563 -2.62 30.74 -7.08
CA PHE A 563 -1.88 31.91 -6.60
C PHE A 563 -1.20 32.73 -7.70
N VAL A 564 -1.06 32.20 -8.93
CA VAL A 564 -0.58 32.99 -10.07
C VAL A 564 -1.43 34.25 -10.29
N TYR A 565 -2.72 34.20 -9.94
CA TYR A 565 -3.62 35.34 -9.93
C TYR A 565 -3.91 35.85 -8.51
N SER A 566 -4.43 34.99 -7.63
CA SER A 566 -4.86 35.37 -6.27
C SER A 566 -4.94 34.17 -5.32
N GLY A 567 -4.72 34.42 -4.03
CA GLY A 567 -5.18 33.55 -2.96
C GLY A 567 -6.70 33.63 -2.77
N ALA A 568 -7.23 32.88 -1.80
CA ALA A 568 -8.61 33.00 -1.37
C ALA A 568 -8.86 34.38 -0.73
N LEU A 569 -10.03 34.94 -0.99
CA LEU A 569 -10.45 36.26 -0.53
C LEU A 569 -11.64 36.12 0.41
N THR A 570 -11.72 36.98 1.41
CA THR A 570 -12.90 37.09 2.28
C THR A 570 -14.10 37.64 1.50
N ALA A 571 -15.31 37.42 2.01
CA ALA A 571 -16.53 37.96 1.38
C ALA A 571 -16.50 39.49 1.23
N ASP A 572 -15.87 40.20 2.18
CA ASP A 572 -15.73 41.66 2.14
C ASP A 572 -14.78 42.10 1.01
N GLU A 573 -13.63 41.42 0.86
CA GLU A 573 -12.69 41.67 -0.24
C GLU A 573 -13.31 41.39 -1.61
N VAL A 574 -14.11 40.32 -1.72
CA VAL A 574 -14.88 40.01 -2.94
C VAL A 574 -15.85 41.16 -3.26
N ALA A 575 -16.59 41.65 -2.27
CA ALA A 575 -17.53 42.76 -2.46
C ALA A 575 -16.81 44.05 -2.90
N GLU A 576 -15.65 44.34 -2.34
CA GLU A 576 -14.81 45.48 -2.75
C GLU A 576 -14.33 45.37 -4.20
N GLU A 577 -13.86 44.20 -4.64
CA GLU A 577 -13.42 43.97 -6.02
C GLU A 577 -14.59 44.07 -7.01
N ILE A 578 -15.74 43.49 -6.67
CA ILE A 578 -16.96 43.60 -7.48
C ILE A 578 -17.41 45.06 -7.61
N ALA A 579 -17.32 45.85 -6.54
CA ALA A 579 -17.71 47.26 -6.54
C ALA A 579 -16.84 48.14 -7.48
N LYS A 580 -15.61 47.70 -7.79
CA LYS A 580 -14.72 48.38 -8.75
C LYS A 580 -15.14 48.19 -10.22
N GLY A 581 -16.10 47.30 -10.49
CA GLY A 581 -16.66 47.06 -11.82
C GLY A 581 -16.22 45.72 -12.40
N GLU A 582 -15.74 45.72 -13.64
CA GLU A 582 -15.34 44.48 -14.30
C GLU A 582 -14.09 43.89 -13.65
N TRP A 583 -14.25 42.74 -12.99
CA TRP A 583 -13.18 42.10 -12.23
C TRP A 583 -12.20 41.35 -13.14
N ARG A 584 -11.04 41.95 -13.36
CA ARG A 584 -9.91 41.35 -14.08
C ARG A 584 -8.70 41.27 -13.19
N LEU A 585 -8.01 40.13 -13.23
CA LEU A 585 -6.78 39.92 -12.49
C LEU A 585 -5.61 39.83 -13.47
N ALA A 586 -4.59 40.66 -13.26
CA ALA A 586 -3.32 40.44 -13.92
C ALA A 586 -2.58 39.31 -13.19
N PRO A 587 -1.89 38.41 -13.89
CA PRO A 587 -1.06 37.42 -13.22
C PRO A 587 0.10 38.15 -12.52
N THR A 588 0.23 37.96 -11.21
CA THR A 588 1.11 38.75 -10.33
C THR A 588 2.36 38.00 -9.89
N ASP A 589 2.35 36.67 -9.85
CA ASP A 589 3.49 35.89 -9.36
C ASP A 589 4.49 35.55 -10.48
N THR A 590 5.70 36.13 -10.40
CA THR A 590 6.86 35.76 -11.23
C THR A 590 7.65 34.58 -10.67
N GLY A 591 7.15 33.94 -9.60
CA GLY A 591 7.77 32.81 -8.92
C GLY A 591 7.72 31.49 -9.70
N THR A 592 8.50 30.54 -9.23
CA THR A 592 8.45 29.13 -9.65
C THR A 592 7.26 28.40 -9.03
N GLN A 593 6.78 27.35 -9.68
CA GLN A 593 5.70 26.50 -9.17
C GLN A 593 6.15 25.94 -7.81
N ARG A 594 5.28 26.04 -6.79
CA ARG A 594 5.59 25.58 -5.43
C ARG A 594 4.68 24.41 -5.10
N ALA A 595 5.22 23.44 -4.35
CA ALA A 595 4.42 22.38 -3.77
C ALA A 595 3.42 22.94 -2.76
N GLY A 596 2.27 22.27 -2.62
CA GLY A 596 1.26 22.60 -1.60
C GLY A 596 1.86 22.71 -0.18
N ARG A 597 1.41 23.71 0.58
CA ARG A 597 1.85 23.97 1.96
C ARG A 597 0.73 23.64 2.93
N ARG A 598 1.06 22.91 3.99
CA ARG A 598 0.16 22.64 5.11
C ARG A 598 0.62 23.43 6.31
N THR A 599 -0.32 24.09 6.97
CA THR A 599 -0.07 24.73 8.26
C THR A 599 0.17 23.64 9.29
N VAL A 600 1.32 23.69 9.95
CA VAL A 600 1.70 22.74 11.00
C VAL A 600 2.02 23.56 12.22
N PHE A 601 1.60 23.15 13.41
CA PHE A 601 2.01 23.79 14.65
C PHE A 601 2.66 22.76 15.57
N ARG A 602 3.96 22.51 15.35
CA ARG A 602 4.71 21.46 16.04
C ARG A 602 6.09 21.96 16.45
N LYS A 603 6.53 21.59 17.66
CA LYS A 603 7.91 21.80 18.11
C LYS A 603 8.84 20.81 17.40
N ILE A 604 9.90 21.32 16.77
CA ILE A 604 10.92 20.50 16.09
C ILE A 604 12.33 20.94 16.46
N GLY A 605 13.32 20.12 16.13
CA GLY A 605 14.73 20.47 16.23
C GLY A 605 15.25 21.17 14.98
N VAL A 606 16.14 22.13 15.17
CA VAL A 606 17.02 22.69 14.13
C VAL A 606 18.45 22.48 14.58
N ILE A 607 19.25 21.84 13.75
CA ILE A 607 20.69 21.67 13.97
C ILE A 607 21.42 22.62 13.03
N HIS A 608 22.36 23.39 13.59
CA HIS A 608 23.30 24.21 12.86
C HIS A 608 24.69 23.98 13.43
N GLU A 609 25.61 23.46 12.61
CA GLU A 609 26.94 23.06 13.04
C GLU A 609 26.90 22.14 14.28
N ASP A 610 27.39 22.61 15.43
CA ASP A 610 27.45 21.91 16.71
C ASP A 610 26.31 22.28 17.68
N HIS A 611 25.30 23.05 17.24
CA HIS A 611 24.22 23.54 18.07
C HIS A 611 22.85 22.98 17.67
N TYR A 612 22.04 22.64 18.68
CA TYR A 612 20.67 22.19 18.53
C TYR A 612 19.71 23.22 19.14
N TYR A 613 18.74 23.67 18.35
CA TYR A 613 17.72 24.63 18.74
C TYR A 613 16.35 23.98 18.68
N ASP A 614 15.54 24.17 19.72
CA ASP A 614 14.11 23.89 19.64
C ASP A 614 13.39 25.08 18.97
N VAL A 615 12.66 24.84 17.87
CA VAL A 615 11.87 25.84 17.14
C VAL A 615 10.44 25.38 16.90
N THR A 616 9.58 26.30 16.49
CA THR A 616 8.20 26.00 16.08
C THR A 616 8.15 25.86 14.56
N LEU A 617 7.80 24.68 14.06
CA LEU A 617 7.39 24.49 12.67
C LEU A 617 6.01 25.11 12.49
N ARG A 618 5.87 26.00 11.50
CA ARG A 618 4.65 26.76 11.18
C ARG A 618 3.98 26.28 9.90
N ASN A 619 4.78 25.96 8.88
CA ASN A 619 4.30 25.45 7.60
C ASN A 619 5.25 24.36 7.09
N LEU A 620 4.70 23.37 6.39
CA LEU A 620 5.47 22.31 5.75
C LEU A 620 4.95 22.06 4.33
N SER A 621 5.86 21.82 3.40
CA SER A 621 5.59 21.41 2.02
C SER A 621 6.64 20.40 1.58
N ARG A 622 6.44 19.74 0.43
CA ARG A 622 7.42 18.77 -0.09
C ARG A 622 8.80 19.38 -0.28
N THR A 623 8.88 20.66 -0.65
CA THR A 623 10.13 21.34 -1.03
C THR A 623 10.64 22.32 0.03
N GLY A 624 9.91 22.55 1.11
CA GLY A 624 10.37 23.50 2.13
C GLY A 624 9.49 23.59 3.37
N ALA A 625 9.93 24.41 4.31
CA ALA A 625 9.26 24.63 5.59
C ALA A 625 9.33 26.10 6.01
N MET A 626 8.43 26.49 6.91
CA MET A 626 8.54 27.74 7.66
C MET A 626 8.73 27.43 9.13
N ILE A 627 9.81 27.95 9.71
CA ILE A 627 10.11 27.80 11.14
C ILE A 627 10.07 29.16 11.84
N GLN A 628 9.82 29.15 13.14
CA GLN A 628 9.85 30.34 13.98
C GLN A 628 10.58 30.07 15.31
N GLY A 629 11.35 31.05 15.77
CA GLY A 629 11.98 31.03 17.09
C GLY A 629 13.46 31.42 17.10
N LEU A 630 14.06 31.69 15.93
CA LEU A 630 15.45 32.12 15.81
C LEU A 630 15.50 33.55 15.27
N GLU A 631 16.29 34.41 15.92
CA GLU A 631 16.52 35.80 15.49
C GLU A 631 17.82 35.93 14.71
N ASP A 632 17.89 36.96 13.86
CA ASP A 632 19.09 37.38 13.12
C ASP A 632 19.71 36.29 12.22
N VAL A 633 18.91 35.35 11.69
CA VAL A 633 19.39 34.26 10.81
C VAL A 633 19.65 34.78 9.38
N PRO A 634 20.89 34.75 8.85
CA PRO A 634 21.18 35.18 7.49
C PRO A 634 20.57 34.26 6.41
N VAL A 635 20.16 34.85 5.28
CA VAL A 635 19.79 34.09 4.08
C VAL A 635 21.01 33.33 3.56
N GLY A 636 20.81 32.07 3.17
CA GLY A 636 21.88 31.15 2.75
C GLY A 636 22.43 30.27 3.87
N THR A 637 22.01 30.46 5.12
CA THR A 637 22.37 29.57 6.24
C THR A 637 21.85 28.16 5.99
N MET A 638 22.69 27.16 6.21
CA MET A 638 22.30 25.75 6.12
C MET A 638 21.84 25.24 7.50
N PHE A 639 20.72 24.55 7.52
CA PHE A 639 20.16 23.89 8.68
C PHE A 639 19.90 22.42 8.39
N VAL A 640 19.85 21.62 9.46
CA VAL A 640 19.26 20.29 9.42
C VAL A 640 18.06 20.29 10.34
N LEU A 641 16.85 20.13 9.78
CA LEU A 641 15.64 19.96 10.58
C LEU A 641 15.57 18.54 11.10
N ASP A 642 15.31 18.39 12.40
CA ASP A 642 15.06 17.12 13.06
C ASP A 642 13.55 17.01 13.37
N PHE A 643 12.85 16.18 12.60
CA PHE A 643 11.43 15.88 12.81
C PHE A 643 11.20 14.77 13.86
N GLY A 644 12.28 14.30 14.49
CA GLY A 644 12.32 13.15 15.39
C GLY A 644 12.44 11.83 14.63
N GLN A 645 12.67 10.74 15.36
CA GLN A 645 12.68 9.38 14.81
C GLN A 645 13.71 9.21 13.66
N GLY A 646 14.87 9.87 13.76
CA GLY A 646 15.92 9.85 12.74
C GLY A 646 15.54 10.50 11.40
N GLN A 647 14.46 11.28 11.36
CA GLN A 647 14.04 12.03 10.17
C GLN A 647 14.76 13.38 10.14
N LEU A 648 15.89 13.42 9.43
CA LEU A 648 16.71 14.61 9.26
C LEU A 648 16.56 15.16 7.84
N ALA A 649 16.26 16.45 7.71
CA ALA A 649 16.17 17.12 6.41
C ALA A 649 17.14 18.30 6.33
N VAL A 650 18.08 18.22 5.38
CA VAL A 650 18.99 19.33 5.08
C VAL A 650 18.23 20.42 4.34
N CYS A 651 18.37 21.66 4.77
CA CYS A 651 17.70 22.80 4.17
C CYS A 651 18.55 24.06 4.16
N THR A 652 18.20 24.97 3.26
CA THR A 652 18.84 26.29 3.13
C THR A 652 17.82 27.38 3.41
N VAL A 653 18.19 28.36 4.25
CA VAL A 653 17.38 29.55 4.50
C VAL A 653 17.29 30.38 3.22
N ARG A 654 16.08 30.55 2.69
CA ARG A 654 15.81 31.39 1.50
C ARG A 654 15.21 32.73 1.85
N ARG A 655 14.55 32.85 2.99
CA ARG A 655 13.90 34.08 3.46
C ARG A 655 14.01 34.17 4.97
N THR A 656 14.21 35.37 5.47
CA THR A 656 14.18 35.70 6.90
C THR A 656 13.27 36.90 7.08
N MET A 657 12.33 36.80 8.03
CA MET A 657 11.46 37.90 8.46
C MET A 657 11.39 37.84 9.98
N ASP A 658 12.05 38.78 10.65
CA ASP A 658 12.20 38.84 12.11
C ASP A 658 12.66 37.49 12.71
N ASP A 659 11.77 36.81 13.44
CA ASP A 659 12.05 35.51 14.08
C ASP A 659 11.59 34.29 13.27
N THR A 660 11.19 34.51 12.02
CA THR A 660 10.66 33.49 11.11
C THR A 660 11.59 33.26 9.92
N GLN A 661 11.86 32.00 9.59
CA GLN A 661 12.68 31.61 8.45
C GLN A 661 11.90 30.72 7.49
N GLY A 662 11.97 31.06 6.20
CA GLY A 662 11.52 30.24 5.09
C GLY A 662 12.68 29.39 4.57
N LEU A 663 12.53 28.07 4.64
CA LEU A 663 13.54 27.07 4.35
C LEU A 663 13.17 26.32 3.06
N GLU A 664 14.18 25.99 2.26
CA GLU A 664 14.07 25.08 1.11
C GLU A 664 14.84 23.80 1.41
N PHE A 665 14.25 22.65 1.17
CA PHE A 665 14.88 21.35 1.34
C PHE A 665 15.83 21.03 0.19
N GLU A 666 16.96 20.39 0.51
CA GLU A 666 17.87 19.85 -0.50
C GLU A 666 17.27 18.60 -1.17
N GLN A 667 16.56 17.78 -0.40
CA GLN A 667 15.80 16.64 -0.89
C GLN A 667 14.33 16.81 -0.51
N GLU A 668 13.44 16.56 -1.47
CA GLU A 668 12.01 16.64 -1.21
C GLU A 668 11.56 15.61 -0.17
N LEU A 669 10.61 16.04 0.66
CA LEU A 669 9.86 15.13 1.53
C LEU A 669 8.88 14.30 0.70
N VAL A 670 8.56 13.11 1.23
CA VAL A 670 7.61 12.17 0.64
C VAL A 670 6.34 12.10 1.47
N ASP A 671 5.24 11.75 0.82
CA ASP A 671 3.93 11.60 1.46
C ASP A 671 3.96 10.49 2.52
N ASP A 672 3.38 10.76 3.69
CA ASP A 672 3.22 9.77 4.75
C ASP A 672 1.99 8.87 4.57
N GLY A 673 1.15 9.18 3.58
CA GLY A 673 -0.04 8.47 3.14
C GLY A 673 -1.36 9.02 3.67
N ALA A 674 -1.38 10.09 4.48
CA ALA A 674 -2.60 10.89 4.72
C ALA A 674 -2.33 12.39 4.64
N GLY A 675 -1.51 12.77 3.66
CA GLY A 675 -1.13 14.14 3.36
C GLY A 675 -0.12 14.75 4.33
N GLY A 676 0.35 14.01 5.33
CA GLY A 676 1.55 14.39 6.07
C GLY A 676 2.80 14.21 5.20
N LEU A 677 3.94 14.72 5.68
CA LEU A 677 5.20 14.64 4.96
C LEU A 677 6.29 14.08 5.86
N CYS A 678 7.14 13.26 5.28
CA CYS A 678 8.23 12.60 5.98
C CYS A 678 9.50 12.57 5.12
N THR A 679 10.66 12.35 5.75
CA THR A 679 11.91 12.20 5.00
C THR A 679 11.93 10.86 4.27
N ARG A 680 12.45 10.85 3.05
CA ARG A 680 12.57 9.64 2.22
C ARG A 680 13.39 8.55 2.90
N HIS A 681 14.48 8.96 3.55
CA HIS A 681 15.35 8.10 4.33
C HIS A 681 15.43 8.58 5.78
N ARG A 682 15.71 7.64 6.68
CA ARG A 682 15.99 7.91 8.09
C ARG A 682 17.45 7.56 8.38
N VAL A 683 18.03 8.21 9.39
CA VAL A 683 19.35 7.81 9.91
C VAL A 683 19.25 6.38 10.45
N SER A 684 20.12 5.49 9.97
CA SER A 684 20.03 4.07 10.30
C SER A 684 20.44 3.81 11.76
N PRO A 685 19.64 3.07 12.56
CA PRO A 685 20.05 2.60 13.88
C PRO A 685 21.36 1.81 13.87
N TYR A 686 21.68 1.13 12.78
CA TYR A 686 22.97 0.41 12.65
C TYR A 686 24.16 1.36 12.52
N GLU A 687 23.98 2.54 11.93
CA GLU A 687 25.01 3.58 11.84
C GLU A 687 25.22 4.25 13.20
N LEU A 688 24.11 4.55 13.91
CA LEU A 688 24.17 5.07 15.28
C LEU A 688 24.84 4.08 16.23
N ALA A 689 24.55 2.78 16.10
CA ALA A 689 25.19 1.75 16.90
C ALA A 689 26.69 1.60 16.59
N ALA A 690 27.10 1.79 15.33
CA ALA A 690 28.52 1.85 14.97
C ALA A 690 29.24 3.06 15.59
N ALA A 691 28.51 4.14 15.90
CA ALA A 691 29.00 5.31 16.62
C ALA A 691 28.93 5.18 18.16
N GLY A 692 28.54 4.02 18.69
CA GLY A 692 28.54 3.70 20.13
C GLY A 692 27.18 3.78 20.84
N ALA A 693 26.08 4.03 20.13
CA ALA A 693 24.73 3.97 20.69
C ALA A 693 24.22 2.52 20.86
N PRO A 694 23.28 2.22 21.77
CA PRO A 694 22.62 0.92 21.82
C PRO A 694 21.79 0.68 20.55
N LEU A 695 21.83 -0.55 20.01
CA LEU A 695 20.96 -0.94 18.89
C LEU A 695 19.53 -1.13 19.40
N GLN A 696 18.68 -0.14 19.13
CA GLN A 696 17.27 -0.13 19.47
C GLN A 696 16.49 0.62 18.38
N ALA A 697 15.16 0.43 18.35
CA ALA A 697 14.28 1.27 17.55
C ALA A 697 14.47 2.74 17.92
N LEU A 698 14.26 3.64 16.98
CA LEU A 698 14.53 5.06 17.19
C LEU A 698 13.58 5.62 18.27
N PRO A 699 14.08 6.11 19.41
CA PRO A 699 13.21 6.76 20.39
C PRO A 699 12.76 8.14 19.88
N PRO A 700 11.60 8.66 20.33
CA PRO A 700 11.28 10.07 20.13
C PRO A 700 12.29 10.93 20.92
N GLY A 701 13.01 11.84 20.27
CA GLY A 701 14.01 12.68 20.93
C GLY A 701 15.07 13.29 20.00
N LYS A 702 16.01 14.06 20.60
CA LYS A 702 17.08 14.79 19.89
C LYS A 702 18.14 13.83 19.34
N TYR A 703 18.44 13.90 18.05
CA TYR A 703 19.56 13.18 17.45
C TYR A 703 20.74 14.13 17.25
N THR A 704 21.68 14.13 18.19
CA THR A 704 22.95 14.85 18.01
C THR A 704 23.89 13.99 17.16
N LEU A 705 24.30 14.50 16.00
CA LEU A 705 25.38 13.89 15.22
C LEU A 705 26.61 13.79 16.13
N ALA A 706 27.03 12.56 16.42
CA ALA A 706 28.10 12.29 17.37
C ALA A 706 29.38 13.05 16.98
N GLN A 707 30.00 13.65 18.00
CA GLN A 707 31.23 14.42 17.99
C GLN A 707 32.34 13.73 17.17
N GLY A 708 32.56 14.17 15.92
CA GLY A 708 33.59 13.59 15.05
C GLY A 708 34.26 14.55 14.06
N LEU A 709 33.76 15.77 13.89
CA LEU A 709 34.29 16.73 12.90
C LEU A 709 34.57 18.13 13.50
N ALA A 710 34.84 18.23 14.80
CA ALA A 710 35.27 19.49 15.40
C ALA A 710 36.76 19.75 15.10
N SER A 711 37.05 20.23 13.89
CA SER A 711 38.30 20.93 13.58
C SER A 711 38.01 22.40 13.29
N GLY A 712 38.13 23.24 14.32
CA GLY A 712 38.61 24.62 14.24
C GLY A 712 37.72 25.67 13.56
N GLY A 713 36.74 26.19 14.30
CA GLY A 713 36.07 27.46 14.00
C GLY A 713 34.84 27.66 14.88
N SER A 714 34.87 28.60 15.83
CA SER A 714 33.66 29.01 16.56
C SER A 714 32.79 29.84 15.63
N PHE A 715 31.75 29.24 15.09
CA PHE A 715 30.70 29.93 14.33
C PHE A 715 29.69 30.56 15.31
N ALA A 716 28.97 31.59 14.85
CA ALA A 716 28.07 32.38 15.70
C ALA A 716 26.78 31.60 16.03
N GLN A 717 26.43 31.53 17.32
CA GLN A 717 25.15 30.98 17.77
C GLN A 717 24.00 31.97 17.49
N PHE A 718 22.87 31.47 17.01
CA PHE A 718 21.65 32.28 16.83
C PHE A 718 20.95 32.55 18.16
N LYS A 719 20.34 33.74 18.30
CA LYS A 719 19.53 34.10 19.46
C LYS A 719 18.13 33.48 19.35
N LEU A 720 17.56 33.10 20.50
CA LEU A 720 16.18 32.63 20.59
C LEU A 720 15.23 33.82 20.74
N SER A 721 14.15 33.84 19.96
CA SER A 721 13.12 34.87 20.10
C SER A 721 12.23 34.65 21.31
N SER A 722 11.45 35.66 21.69
CA SER A 722 10.43 35.52 22.74
C SER A 722 9.34 34.49 22.41
N ASN A 723 9.18 34.14 21.13
CA ASN A 723 8.21 33.15 20.65
C ASN A 723 8.82 31.75 20.53
N ALA A 724 10.12 31.58 20.84
CA ALA A 724 10.77 30.30 20.78
C ALA A 724 10.16 29.32 21.82
N PRO A 725 10.02 28.02 21.49
CA PRO A 725 9.65 27.02 22.46
C PRO A 725 10.63 27.02 23.65
N LYS A 726 10.13 26.65 24.84
CA LYS A 726 11.01 26.35 25.96
C LYS A 726 12.01 25.27 25.55
N GLN A 727 13.29 25.64 25.60
CA GLN A 727 14.38 24.73 25.33
C GLN A 727 14.38 23.63 26.39
N GLN A 728 14.42 22.36 25.98
CA GLN A 728 14.64 21.27 26.92
C GLN A 728 16.10 21.29 27.38
N ALA A 729 16.32 21.32 28.71
CA ALA A 729 17.64 21.11 29.30
C ALA A 729 18.19 19.73 28.87
N ALA A 730 19.46 19.70 28.51
CA ALA A 730 20.18 18.51 28.08
C ALA A 730 20.21 17.41 29.16
#